data_AF-A0A2V9SV94-F1
#
_entry.id   AF-A0A2V9SV94-F1
#
_cell.length_a   1.000
_cell.length_b   1.000
_cell.length_c   1.000
_cell.angle_alpha   90.00
_cell.angle_beta   90.00
_cell.angle_gamma   90.00
#
_symmetry.space_group_name_H-M   'P 1'
#
loop_
_entity.id
_entity.type
_entity.pdbx_description
1 polymer ?
#
loop_
_entity_poly.entity_id
_entity_poly.type
_entity_poly.pdbx_seq_one_letter_code
_entity_poly.pdbx_strand_id
1 'polypeptide(L)'
;MSTFYDRFVECAERWPQHIALEIQRRDGTESCTYSEARRMAESVGRWLGENGVQPGARVAILADNHPRWVTTYLGIIAASCTAVPLDTAFHADQIAKLLKDSGSELLFCDLKHLEVAERAVAESKIQIVLTQSSGESSRLAGKSARATRADLDSIFAAGPGSFSPRDVPTESLAALLYTSGTTADPKGVMLTHANLLGEVEAVFAWIEIGPKDAVLGVLPLFHVLSQMANLLLPLVKGARVVHLETLNTTELLRALQERGITAFAVVPQFFYLIHERIFKEVSQRGKVAQLLLKILMTVNPALRALGINAGRFFLGSLHATFGERMRYLITGGSRFDPQIARDFYALGIDVLQAYGLTETTGAAFANKPADIVIGSVGPPLPGVESKIVDPQPQEEGPPVGEIAIRGPILMKGYWNRPDATAAVLKDGWLLTGDLGYFDAHGNLFITGRKKEVIILSNGKNVYPEEIEAHYLKSPYIKEICVIGLQARPDNPTSERLHGVIVPNFDLLKQRRIVNAKEVIRFDIEGLSSQIASTKRIGSYEIWQEDLPRTTTRKLKRFEIEKRVRANQARGVAADAEVSAEKPLSVDDTEWLEQPDVRRALKIIGEAASNKSDKIRPTDNLELDLGLDSMQRIELLVALERELGGDVEESRISEIYTVRELVEVVRESSASGKHAAPRARFAGWKAILDEESKYPAVLALAEPRPIAEHFWYGLSRVAQMIALDRFQLQVTGLEKIPVRGAFILCSNHQSFLDPVILGSVLPWQVFRNTFSVGTSEIFGSGLMRVLARWLRVVVVDPDANLVPAMRAGAFGLRHGRVLMLYPEGERSIDGKPRVFKKGAAILSIHTRVPIVPIAIDGFHEAWPRGKRFQGFVPLKMSFGDPIYPPAETEASEATYDRLTNELRECVVNMWKKLRNETEPQLMAAAD
;
A
#
# COMPACT_ATOMS: atom_id res chain seq x y z
N MET A 1 1.07 -21.16 -45.59
CA MET A 1 0.17 -21.02 -44.42
C MET A 1 0.03 -19.53 -44.19
N SER A 2 -1.17 -19.02 -43.85
CA SER A 2 -1.36 -17.58 -43.65
C SER A 2 -0.57 -17.09 -42.44
N THR A 3 0.14 -15.99 -42.61
CA THR A 3 0.81 -15.24 -41.54
C THR A 3 -0.20 -14.44 -40.73
N PHE A 4 0.24 -13.84 -39.62
CA PHE A 4 -0.60 -12.90 -38.88
C PHE A 4 -1.07 -11.72 -39.75
N TYR A 5 -0.20 -11.19 -40.62
CA TYR A 5 -0.57 -10.06 -41.48
C TYR A 5 -1.64 -10.47 -42.51
N ASP A 6 -1.59 -11.70 -43.02
CA ASP A 6 -2.62 -12.21 -43.94
C ASP A 6 -3.99 -12.27 -43.26
N ARG A 7 -4.07 -12.66 -41.97
CA ARG A 7 -5.32 -12.61 -41.19
C ARG A 7 -5.86 -11.20 -41.02
N PHE A 8 -4.97 -10.22 -40.83
CA PHE A 8 -5.37 -8.81 -40.80
C PHE A 8 -5.89 -8.36 -42.18
N VAL A 9 -5.24 -8.77 -43.27
CA VAL A 9 -5.69 -8.48 -44.64
C VAL A 9 -7.06 -9.10 -44.92
N GLU A 10 -7.29 -10.37 -44.55
CA GLU A 10 -8.61 -11.02 -44.64
C GLU A 10 -9.70 -10.19 -43.93
N CYS A 11 -9.40 -9.65 -42.74
CA CYS A 11 -10.32 -8.79 -42.02
C CYS A 11 -10.51 -7.43 -42.70
N ALA A 12 -9.44 -6.83 -43.20
CA ALA A 12 -9.49 -5.54 -43.85
C ALA A 12 -10.25 -5.58 -45.19
N GLU A 13 -10.21 -6.69 -45.91
CA GLU A 13 -11.00 -6.93 -47.11
C GLU A 13 -12.47 -7.20 -46.78
N ARG A 14 -12.73 -7.88 -45.66
CA ARG A 14 -14.10 -8.18 -45.22
C ARG A 14 -14.83 -6.97 -44.64
N TRP A 15 -14.13 -6.07 -43.95
CA TRP A 15 -14.70 -4.88 -43.30
C TRP A 15 -13.94 -3.58 -43.60
N PRO A 16 -13.76 -3.20 -44.88
CA PRO A 16 -12.84 -2.12 -45.28
C PRO A 16 -13.21 -0.75 -44.70
N GLN A 17 -14.50 -0.50 -44.48
CA GLN A 17 -15.05 0.77 -43.99
C GLN A 17 -15.25 0.80 -42.46
N HIS A 18 -15.02 -0.31 -41.76
CA HIS A 18 -15.07 -0.29 -40.29
C HIS A 18 -13.85 0.42 -39.74
N ILE A 19 -14.02 1.13 -38.61
CA ILE A 19 -12.91 1.75 -37.89
C ILE A 19 -12.07 0.66 -37.23
N ALA A 20 -10.79 0.58 -37.60
CA ALA A 20 -9.82 -0.35 -37.02
C ALA A 20 -9.15 0.28 -35.79
N LEU A 21 -8.69 1.52 -35.95
CA LEU A 21 -7.89 2.24 -34.97
C LEU A 21 -8.50 3.61 -34.72
N GLU A 22 -8.53 4.02 -33.47
CA GLU A 22 -9.03 5.32 -33.04
C GLU A 22 -8.12 5.86 -31.93
N ILE A 23 -7.87 7.17 -31.92
CA ILE A 23 -7.24 7.85 -30.79
C ILE A 23 -8.14 8.99 -30.33
N GLN A 24 -8.53 8.93 -29.05
CA GLN A 24 -9.26 10.00 -28.40
C GLN A 24 -8.28 11.05 -27.87
N ARG A 25 -8.56 12.31 -28.23
CA ARG A 25 -7.86 13.50 -27.76
C ARG A 25 -8.82 14.40 -27.00
N ARG A 26 -8.28 15.41 -26.33
CA ARG A 26 -9.10 16.37 -25.57
C ARG A 26 -10.07 17.13 -26.47
N ASP A 27 -9.62 17.52 -27.66
CA ASP A 27 -10.30 18.38 -28.64
C ASP A 27 -11.00 17.60 -29.77
N GLY A 28 -10.86 16.28 -29.83
CA GLY A 28 -11.45 15.49 -30.90
C GLY A 28 -11.05 14.04 -30.91
N THR A 29 -11.27 13.40 -32.07
CA THR A 29 -10.93 12.00 -32.31
C THR A 29 -10.31 11.88 -33.68
N GLU A 30 -9.24 11.10 -33.79
CA GLU A 30 -8.70 10.67 -35.08
C GLU A 30 -8.98 9.17 -35.22
N SER A 31 -9.49 8.77 -36.39
CA SER A 31 -9.88 7.39 -36.68
C SER A 31 -9.31 6.94 -38.00
N CYS A 32 -8.98 5.66 -38.08
CA CYS A 32 -8.46 5.00 -39.27
C CYS A 32 -9.28 3.73 -39.51
N THR A 33 -9.87 3.63 -40.69
CA THR A 33 -10.58 2.42 -41.14
C THR A 33 -9.62 1.28 -41.41
N TYR A 34 -10.13 0.05 -41.49
CA TYR A 34 -9.33 -1.10 -41.88
C TYR A 34 -8.64 -0.93 -43.24
N SER A 35 -9.33 -0.35 -44.23
CA SER A 35 -8.75 -0.10 -45.55
C SER A 35 -7.62 0.94 -45.51
N GLU A 36 -7.77 2.00 -44.72
CA GLU A 36 -6.74 3.00 -44.50
C GLU A 36 -5.55 2.43 -43.71
N ALA A 37 -5.81 1.65 -42.67
CA ALA A 37 -4.77 1.02 -41.85
C ALA A 37 -3.93 0.05 -42.68
N ARG A 38 -4.57 -0.75 -43.54
CA ARG A 38 -3.88 -1.60 -44.51
C ARG A 38 -3.04 -0.77 -45.47
N ARG A 39 -3.61 0.26 -46.08
CA ARG A 39 -2.88 1.15 -47.00
C ARG A 39 -1.65 1.75 -46.33
N MET A 40 -1.77 2.24 -45.10
CA MET A 40 -0.67 2.83 -44.32
C MET A 40 0.41 1.78 -44.01
N ALA A 41 0.03 0.58 -43.59
CA ALA A 41 0.97 -0.51 -43.33
C ALA A 41 1.72 -0.95 -44.59
N GLU A 42 1.02 -1.14 -45.72
CA GLU A 42 1.63 -1.48 -47.01
C GLU A 42 2.52 -0.35 -47.55
N SER A 43 2.21 0.91 -47.24
CA SER A 43 3.07 2.06 -47.56
C SER A 43 4.41 2.00 -46.82
N VAL A 44 4.38 1.60 -45.53
CA VAL A 44 5.59 1.35 -44.75
C VAL A 44 6.35 0.15 -45.33
N GLY A 45 5.66 -0.94 -45.66
CA GLY A 45 6.29 -2.12 -46.26
C GLY A 45 7.00 -1.82 -47.59
N ARG A 46 6.34 -1.07 -48.48
CA ARG A 46 6.93 -0.55 -49.72
C ARG A 46 8.21 0.24 -49.43
N TRP A 47 8.10 1.22 -48.53
CA TRP A 47 9.22 2.11 -48.22
C TRP A 47 10.41 1.35 -47.63
N LEU A 48 10.18 0.39 -46.74
CA LEU A 48 11.25 -0.47 -46.20
C LEU A 48 11.99 -1.22 -47.33
N GLY A 49 11.24 -1.81 -48.26
CA GLY A 49 11.82 -2.52 -49.41
C GLY A 49 12.64 -1.62 -50.34
N GLU A 50 12.12 -0.45 -50.71
CA GLU A 50 12.83 0.53 -51.55
C GLU A 50 14.11 1.08 -50.88
N ASN A 51 14.12 1.12 -49.54
CA ASN A 51 15.26 1.60 -48.77
C ASN A 51 16.27 0.50 -48.38
N GLY A 52 16.12 -0.69 -48.98
CA GLY A 52 17.10 -1.78 -48.88
C GLY A 52 16.98 -2.66 -47.65
N VAL A 53 15.92 -2.50 -46.84
CA VAL A 53 15.67 -3.35 -45.66
C VAL A 53 15.26 -4.74 -46.13
N GLN A 54 16.06 -5.74 -45.77
CA GLN A 54 15.85 -7.11 -46.22
C GLN A 54 14.84 -7.85 -45.34
N PRO A 55 14.11 -8.86 -45.87
CA PRO A 55 13.35 -9.77 -45.03
C PRO A 55 14.19 -10.36 -43.89
N GLY A 56 13.62 -10.46 -42.69
CA GLY A 56 14.32 -10.86 -41.47
C GLY A 56 15.15 -9.75 -40.80
N ALA A 57 15.22 -8.55 -41.38
CA ALA A 57 15.77 -7.38 -40.70
C ALA A 57 14.96 -7.06 -39.44
N ARG A 58 15.65 -6.58 -38.40
CA ARG A 58 15.01 -6.12 -37.16
C ARG A 58 14.81 -4.62 -37.26
N VAL A 59 13.58 -4.17 -37.04
CA VAL A 59 13.20 -2.75 -37.12
C VAL A 59 12.62 -2.34 -35.78
N ALA A 60 13.28 -1.38 -35.13
CA ALA A 60 12.89 -0.92 -33.81
C ALA A 60 11.79 0.15 -33.85
N ILE A 61 10.97 0.20 -32.81
CA ILE A 61 9.95 1.23 -32.62
C ILE A 61 10.07 1.80 -31.20
N LEU A 62 10.36 3.10 -31.08
CA LEU A 62 10.40 3.87 -29.83
C LEU A 62 9.41 5.03 -29.93
N ALA A 63 8.14 4.76 -29.64
CA ALA A 63 7.10 5.78 -29.70
C ALA A 63 5.94 5.44 -28.75
N ASP A 64 5.22 6.48 -28.32
CA ASP A 64 3.99 6.33 -27.55
C ASP A 64 2.88 5.65 -28.37
N ASN A 65 1.84 5.17 -27.68
CA ASN A 65 0.69 4.51 -28.29
C ASN A 65 -0.02 5.45 -29.26
N HIS A 66 -0.05 5.08 -30.54
CA HIS A 66 -0.70 5.85 -31.59
C HIS A 66 -1.13 4.93 -32.75
N PRO A 67 -2.22 5.21 -33.49
CA PRO A 67 -2.55 4.46 -34.71
C PRO A 67 -1.38 4.32 -35.70
N ARG A 68 -0.51 5.33 -35.74
CA ARG A 68 0.72 5.34 -36.58
C ARG A 68 1.79 4.36 -36.10
N TRP A 69 1.87 4.11 -34.78
CA TRP A 69 2.71 3.04 -34.22
C TRP A 69 2.23 1.69 -34.74
N VAL A 70 0.91 1.48 -34.73
CA VAL A 70 0.27 0.23 -35.16
C VAL A 70 0.51 -0.04 -36.64
N THR A 71 0.25 0.94 -37.51
CA THR A 71 0.46 0.76 -38.94
C THR A 71 1.93 0.56 -39.29
N THR A 72 2.84 1.15 -38.52
CA THR A 72 4.29 0.87 -38.62
C THR A 72 4.60 -0.57 -38.26
N TYR A 73 4.11 -1.07 -37.12
CA TYR A 73 4.28 -2.47 -36.71
C TYR A 73 3.76 -3.45 -37.77
N LEU A 74 2.52 -3.20 -38.26
CA LEU A 74 1.90 -4.01 -39.30
C LEU A 74 2.70 -3.97 -40.62
N GLY A 75 3.23 -2.79 -41.00
CA GLY A 75 4.05 -2.64 -42.19
C GLY A 75 5.41 -3.34 -42.10
N ILE A 76 6.03 -3.36 -40.92
CA ILE A 76 7.27 -4.11 -40.65
C ILE A 76 7.03 -5.61 -40.89
N ILE A 77 5.97 -6.17 -40.29
CA ILE A 77 5.69 -7.60 -40.45
C ILE A 77 5.18 -7.93 -41.87
N ALA A 78 4.49 -7.01 -42.55
CA ALA A 78 4.09 -7.16 -43.96
C ALA A 78 5.31 -7.23 -44.90
N ALA A 79 6.37 -6.50 -44.57
CA ALA A 79 7.67 -6.57 -45.27
C ALA A 79 8.52 -7.79 -44.85
N SER A 80 7.94 -8.74 -44.10
CA SER A 80 8.63 -9.91 -43.56
C SER A 80 9.83 -9.55 -42.68
N CYS A 81 9.80 -8.38 -42.05
CA CYS A 81 10.78 -7.94 -41.08
C CYS A 81 10.28 -8.22 -39.65
N THR A 82 11.18 -8.19 -38.68
CA THR A 82 10.87 -8.41 -37.26
C THR A 82 10.74 -7.09 -36.54
N ALA A 83 9.58 -6.84 -35.94
CA ALA A 83 9.36 -5.65 -35.13
C ALA A 83 10.07 -5.77 -33.77
N VAL A 84 10.75 -4.70 -33.35
CA VAL A 84 11.40 -4.60 -32.03
C VAL A 84 10.85 -3.40 -31.25
N PRO A 85 9.69 -3.53 -30.60
CA PRO A 85 9.16 -2.52 -29.71
C PRO A 85 10.11 -2.24 -28.53
N LEU A 86 10.36 -0.97 -28.24
CA LEU A 86 11.22 -0.53 -27.14
C LEU A 86 10.42 0.25 -26.08
N ASP A 87 10.84 0.14 -24.83
CA ASP A 87 10.23 0.85 -23.70
C ASP A 87 10.55 2.34 -23.77
N THR A 88 9.52 3.18 -23.85
CA THR A 88 9.65 4.65 -23.94
C THR A 88 10.19 5.29 -22.66
N ALA A 89 10.24 4.56 -21.55
CA ALA A 89 10.84 5.03 -20.29
C ALA A 89 12.35 4.77 -20.19
N PHE A 90 12.95 4.05 -21.15
CA PHE A 90 14.39 3.76 -21.11
C PHE A 90 15.25 4.96 -21.51
N HIS A 91 16.40 5.08 -20.85
CA HIS A 91 17.41 6.08 -21.20
C HIS A 91 18.21 5.66 -22.45
N ALA A 92 18.90 6.63 -23.06
CA ALA A 92 19.63 6.44 -24.32
C ALA A 92 20.59 5.24 -24.29
N ASP A 93 21.33 5.04 -23.21
CA ASP A 93 22.29 3.92 -23.07
C ASP A 93 21.59 2.55 -23.07
N GLN A 94 20.41 2.47 -22.45
CA GLN A 94 19.62 1.24 -22.42
C GLN A 94 19.05 0.95 -23.81
N ILE A 95 18.53 1.98 -24.50
CA ILE A 95 18.06 1.86 -25.88
C ILE A 95 19.20 1.44 -26.81
N ALA A 96 20.38 2.06 -26.71
CA ALA A 96 21.55 1.71 -27.50
C ALA A 96 21.97 0.24 -27.29
N LYS A 97 21.97 -0.23 -26.03
CA LYS A 97 22.25 -1.64 -25.71
C LYS A 97 21.26 -2.58 -26.38
N LEU A 98 19.96 -2.27 -26.34
CA LEU A 98 18.92 -3.09 -26.94
C LEU A 98 18.99 -3.10 -28.47
N LEU A 99 19.20 -1.94 -29.09
CA LEU A 99 19.38 -1.81 -30.55
C LEU A 99 20.58 -2.63 -31.04
N LYS A 100 21.67 -2.63 -30.26
CA LYS A 100 22.86 -3.42 -30.55
C LYS A 100 22.60 -4.92 -30.42
N ASP A 101 21.92 -5.34 -29.34
CA ASP A 101 21.62 -6.76 -29.09
C ASP A 101 20.65 -7.34 -30.11
N SER A 102 19.58 -6.61 -30.46
CA SER A 102 18.63 -7.00 -31.50
C SER A 102 19.24 -6.97 -32.91
N GLY A 103 20.33 -6.20 -33.06
CA GLY A 103 20.91 -5.87 -34.34
C GLY A 103 19.95 -5.08 -35.22
N SER A 104 19.17 -4.17 -34.64
CA SER A 104 18.19 -3.38 -35.41
C SER A 104 18.89 -2.51 -36.46
N GLU A 105 18.29 -2.42 -37.65
CA GLU A 105 18.86 -1.68 -38.80
C GLU A 105 18.23 -0.28 -38.96
N LEU A 106 17.02 -0.11 -38.43
CA LEU A 106 16.25 1.13 -38.45
C LEU A 106 15.48 1.33 -37.14
N LEU A 107 15.20 2.59 -36.81
CA LEU A 107 14.41 2.98 -35.66
C LEU A 107 13.28 3.95 -36.08
N PHE A 108 12.03 3.55 -35.87
CA PHE A 108 10.90 4.47 -35.91
C PHE A 108 10.75 5.17 -34.56
N CYS A 109 10.65 6.50 -34.55
CA CYS A 109 10.60 7.30 -33.33
C CYS A 109 9.58 8.43 -33.44
N ASP A 110 8.86 8.73 -32.35
CA ASP A 110 8.06 9.96 -32.29
C ASP A 110 8.92 11.18 -31.94
N LEU A 111 8.34 12.38 -32.05
CA LEU A 111 9.05 13.62 -31.72
C LEU A 111 9.38 13.74 -30.23
N LYS A 112 8.56 13.16 -29.35
CA LYS A 112 8.72 13.25 -27.90
C LYS A 112 9.97 12.49 -27.43
N HIS A 113 10.30 11.38 -28.07
CA HIS A 113 11.44 10.54 -27.71
C HIS A 113 12.65 10.75 -28.64
N LEU A 114 12.60 11.70 -29.57
CA LEU A 114 13.64 11.93 -30.58
C LEU A 114 15.01 12.22 -29.96
N GLU A 115 15.08 13.05 -28.92
CA GLU A 115 16.35 13.38 -28.27
C GLU A 115 17.03 12.13 -27.68
N VAL A 116 16.25 11.24 -27.06
CA VAL A 116 16.75 9.97 -26.51
C VAL A 116 17.21 9.05 -27.64
N ALA A 117 16.42 8.97 -28.73
CA ALA A 117 16.76 8.18 -29.91
C ALA A 117 18.06 8.66 -30.59
N GLU A 118 18.21 9.97 -30.82
CA GLU A 118 19.41 10.57 -31.42
C GLU A 118 20.66 10.25 -30.61
N ARG A 119 20.58 10.36 -29.28
CA ARG A 119 21.68 9.98 -28.38
C ARG A 119 21.97 8.48 -28.44
N ALA A 120 20.94 7.64 -28.47
CA ALA A 120 21.11 6.19 -28.50
C ALA A 120 21.73 5.68 -29.80
N VAL A 121 21.45 6.33 -30.95
CA VAL A 121 21.99 5.93 -32.25
C VAL A 121 23.29 6.63 -32.64
N ALA A 122 23.78 7.59 -31.82
CA ALA A 122 24.92 8.45 -32.15
C ALA A 122 26.20 7.68 -32.55
N GLU A 123 26.43 6.51 -31.94
CA GLU A 123 27.58 5.63 -32.22
C GLU A 123 27.23 4.44 -33.14
N SER A 124 26.06 4.48 -33.78
CA SER A 124 25.54 3.41 -34.64
C SER A 124 25.31 3.89 -36.07
N LYS A 125 25.06 2.95 -36.99
CA LYS A 125 24.61 3.25 -38.36
C LYS A 125 23.09 3.31 -38.49
N ILE A 126 22.36 3.19 -37.38
CA ILE A 126 20.91 3.12 -37.36
C ILE A 126 20.35 4.49 -37.69
N GLN A 127 19.43 4.54 -38.65
CA GLN A 127 18.74 5.76 -39.02
C GLN A 127 17.37 5.85 -38.36
N ILE A 128 16.95 7.07 -38.11
CA ILE A 128 15.68 7.39 -37.47
C ILE A 128 14.63 7.75 -38.54
N VAL A 129 13.45 7.17 -38.41
CA VAL A 129 12.25 7.54 -39.19
C VAL A 129 11.23 8.12 -38.24
N LEU A 130 10.81 9.37 -38.48
CA LEU A 130 9.87 10.04 -37.59
C LEU A 130 8.46 9.54 -37.79
N THR A 131 7.72 9.35 -36.70
CA THR A 131 6.30 8.97 -36.80
C THR A 131 5.40 10.10 -37.26
N GLN A 132 5.88 11.34 -37.33
CA GLN A 132 5.16 12.54 -37.78
C GLN A 132 6.14 13.55 -38.39
N SER A 133 5.70 14.36 -39.35
CA SER A 133 6.55 15.36 -40.01
C SER A 133 6.95 16.46 -39.02
N SER A 134 8.21 16.91 -39.08
CA SER A 134 8.74 17.92 -38.16
C SER A 134 8.28 19.35 -38.45
N GLY A 135 7.66 19.62 -39.62
CA GLY A 135 7.34 20.99 -40.07
C GLY A 135 8.55 21.94 -40.07
N GLU A 136 8.31 23.26 -40.24
CA GLU A 136 9.36 24.30 -40.19
C GLU A 136 10.05 24.46 -38.81
N SER A 137 9.63 23.74 -37.77
CA SER A 137 10.24 23.75 -36.43
C SER A 137 11.69 23.22 -36.41
N SER A 138 12.21 22.74 -37.54
CA SER A 138 13.63 22.43 -37.75
C SER A 138 14.58 23.64 -37.65
N ARG A 139 14.12 24.89 -37.46
CA ARG A 139 15.02 26.04 -37.23
C ARG A 139 15.61 26.10 -35.81
N LEU A 140 15.08 25.34 -34.85
CA LEU A 140 15.60 25.27 -33.47
C LEU A 140 16.63 24.15 -33.24
N ALA A 141 16.81 23.24 -34.20
CA ALA A 141 17.78 22.16 -34.15
C ALA A 141 19.00 22.45 -35.05
N GLY A 142 19.72 23.54 -34.77
CA GLY A 142 20.90 23.98 -35.54
C GLY A 142 22.10 23.02 -35.53
N LYS A 143 21.97 21.77 -35.05
CA LYS A 143 23.05 20.77 -34.98
C LYS A 143 22.65 19.29 -35.21
N SER A 144 21.37 18.90 -35.36
CA SER A 144 20.95 17.47 -35.27
C SER A 144 20.42 16.80 -36.57
N ALA A 145 20.66 17.37 -37.76
CA ALA A 145 20.14 16.83 -39.03
C ALA A 145 20.80 15.53 -39.57
N ARG A 146 21.62 14.80 -38.78
CA ARG A 146 22.46 13.70 -39.29
C ARG A 146 21.82 12.30 -39.27
N ALA A 147 20.80 12.06 -38.45
CA ALA A 147 20.23 10.72 -38.23
C ALA A 147 18.83 10.50 -38.83
N THR A 148 18.08 11.56 -39.13
CA THR A 148 16.70 11.46 -39.63
C THR A 148 16.65 11.18 -41.13
N ARG A 149 16.05 10.05 -41.53
CA ARG A 149 15.96 9.61 -42.95
C ARG A 149 14.66 10.05 -43.64
N ALA A 150 13.53 9.95 -42.95
CA ALA A 150 12.19 10.21 -43.50
C ALA A 150 11.17 10.41 -42.36
N ASP A 151 9.92 10.73 -42.71
CA ASP A 151 8.79 10.73 -41.80
C ASP A 151 7.60 9.93 -42.37
N LEU A 152 6.72 9.43 -41.49
CA LEU A 152 5.56 8.63 -41.88
C LEU A 152 4.55 9.41 -42.74
N ASP A 153 4.44 10.74 -42.64
CA ASP A 153 3.49 11.50 -43.48
C ASP A 153 3.89 11.38 -44.96
N SER A 154 5.18 11.55 -45.25
CA SER A 154 5.74 11.36 -46.60
C SER A 154 5.57 9.92 -47.10
N ILE A 155 5.75 8.94 -46.21
CA ILE A 155 5.63 7.51 -46.54
C ILE A 155 4.17 7.16 -46.87
N PHE A 156 3.21 7.62 -46.08
CA PHE A 156 1.78 7.38 -46.30
C PHE A 156 1.26 8.12 -47.53
N ALA A 157 1.73 9.35 -47.80
CA ALA A 157 1.35 10.12 -48.97
C ALA A 157 1.76 9.46 -50.29
N ALA A 158 2.95 8.82 -50.32
CA ALA A 158 3.40 8.02 -51.46
C ALA A 158 2.55 6.75 -51.70
N GLY A 159 1.82 6.28 -50.67
CA GLY A 159 0.95 5.12 -50.75
C GLY A 159 1.69 3.78 -50.85
N PRO A 160 0.95 2.67 -51.02
CA PRO A 160 1.53 1.32 -51.07
C PRO A 160 2.16 0.96 -52.42
N GLY A 161 1.89 1.72 -53.50
CA GLY A 161 2.42 1.44 -54.83
C GLY A 161 2.06 0.02 -55.30
N SER A 162 3.04 -0.71 -55.83
CA SER A 162 2.93 -2.12 -56.23
C SER A 162 3.40 -3.10 -55.15
N PHE A 163 3.46 -2.66 -53.88
CA PHE A 163 3.87 -3.54 -52.78
C PHE A 163 2.88 -4.68 -52.60
N SER A 164 3.43 -5.88 -52.38
CA SER A 164 2.67 -7.05 -52.00
C SER A 164 3.44 -7.74 -50.87
N PRO A 165 2.76 -8.16 -49.78
CA PRO A 165 3.39 -8.94 -48.73
C PRO A 165 4.06 -10.18 -49.31
N ARG A 166 5.26 -10.52 -48.83
CA ARG A 166 5.97 -11.72 -49.29
C ARG A 166 5.43 -12.94 -48.55
N ASP A 167 5.25 -14.03 -49.27
CA ASP A 167 4.92 -15.32 -48.65
C ASP A 167 6.14 -15.84 -47.87
N VAL A 168 5.99 -15.96 -46.55
CA VAL A 168 7.03 -16.42 -45.64
C VAL A 168 6.50 -17.53 -44.73
N PRO A 169 7.36 -18.47 -44.31
CA PRO A 169 6.95 -19.49 -43.33
C PRO A 169 6.43 -18.85 -42.05
N THR A 170 5.39 -19.43 -41.45
CA THR A 170 4.82 -18.96 -40.17
C THR A 170 5.83 -19.01 -39.02
N GLU A 171 6.89 -19.80 -39.15
CA GLU A 171 8.03 -19.89 -38.22
C GLU A 171 9.02 -18.70 -38.30
N SER A 172 8.76 -17.75 -39.21
CA SER A 172 9.50 -16.50 -39.31
C SER A 172 9.17 -15.58 -38.13
N LEU A 173 10.17 -14.82 -37.67
CA LEU A 173 10.02 -13.91 -36.54
C LEU A 173 9.16 -12.70 -36.92
N ALA A 174 8.03 -12.54 -36.21
CA ALA A 174 7.18 -11.37 -36.31
C ALA A 174 7.63 -10.28 -35.34
N ALA A 175 8.02 -10.66 -34.11
CA ALA A 175 8.42 -9.71 -33.09
C ALA A 175 9.56 -10.23 -32.20
N LEU A 176 10.36 -9.28 -31.70
CA LEU A 176 11.32 -9.49 -30.63
C LEU A 176 10.94 -8.60 -29.46
N LEU A 177 10.42 -9.21 -28.39
CA LEU A 177 10.00 -8.47 -27.19
C LEU A 177 11.03 -8.62 -26.07
N TYR A 178 11.61 -7.52 -25.63
CA TYR A 178 12.57 -7.55 -24.53
C TYR A 178 11.88 -7.63 -23.18
N THR A 179 12.31 -8.60 -22.37
CA THR A 179 11.88 -8.73 -20.97
C THR A 179 13.03 -8.34 -20.04
N SER A 180 12.75 -7.40 -19.14
CA SER A 180 13.55 -7.16 -17.95
C SER A 180 13.15 -8.21 -16.92
N GLY A 181 13.77 -9.39 -17.00
CA GLY A 181 13.76 -10.30 -15.85
C GLY A 181 14.32 -9.60 -14.60
N THR A 182 14.21 -10.21 -13.43
CA THR A 182 14.83 -9.70 -12.17
C THR A 182 16.36 -9.56 -12.25
N THR A 183 16.98 -9.92 -13.38
CA THR A 183 18.39 -9.75 -13.71
C THR A 183 18.62 -8.44 -14.48
N ALA A 184 19.73 -7.74 -14.23
CA ALA A 184 20.15 -6.52 -14.92
C ALA A 184 20.49 -6.68 -16.43
N ASP A 185 20.06 -7.79 -17.04
CA ASP A 185 20.39 -8.20 -18.40
C ASP A 185 19.09 -8.57 -19.15
N PRO A 186 18.57 -7.67 -20.02
CA PRO A 186 17.31 -7.89 -20.72
C PRO A 186 17.46 -8.96 -21.81
N LYS A 187 16.42 -9.77 -22.01
CA LYS A 187 16.41 -10.87 -22.99
C LYS A 187 15.33 -10.66 -24.04
N GLY A 188 15.70 -10.75 -25.32
CA GLY A 188 14.75 -10.65 -26.43
C GLY A 188 14.01 -11.97 -26.62
N VAL A 189 12.71 -11.99 -26.36
CA VAL A 189 11.83 -13.14 -26.59
C VAL A 189 11.44 -13.19 -28.06
N MET A 190 11.79 -14.29 -28.74
CA MET A 190 11.52 -14.50 -30.16
C MET A 190 10.09 -15.01 -30.38
N LEU A 191 9.23 -14.16 -30.96
CA LEU A 191 7.85 -14.50 -31.31
C LEU A 191 7.68 -14.64 -32.82
N THR A 192 7.18 -15.80 -33.26
CA THR A 192 6.91 -16.10 -34.66
C THR A 192 5.47 -15.75 -35.05
N HIS A 193 5.17 -15.70 -36.35
CA HIS A 193 3.77 -15.58 -36.80
C HIS A 193 2.92 -16.76 -36.32
N ALA A 194 3.46 -17.98 -36.29
CA ALA A 194 2.79 -19.16 -35.75
C ALA A 194 2.39 -18.97 -34.29
N ASN A 195 3.26 -18.34 -33.48
CA ASN A 195 2.95 -18.05 -32.08
C ASN A 195 1.80 -17.05 -31.94
N LEU A 196 1.84 -15.95 -32.71
CA LEU A 196 0.76 -14.96 -32.70
C LEU A 196 -0.58 -15.57 -33.12
N LEU A 197 -0.57 -16.45 -34.14
CA LEU A 197 -1.77 -17.16 -34.60
C LEU A 197 -2.24 -18.20 -33.59
N GLY A 198 -1.33 -18.89 -32.90
CA GLY A 198 -1.67 -19.79 -31.81
C GLY A 198 -2.45 -19.09 -30.70
N GLU A 199 -2.02 -17.88 -30.34
CA GLU A 199 -2.73 -17.05 -29.35
C GLU A 199 -4.10 -16.60 -29.86
N VAL A 200 -4.21 -16.23 -31.15
CA VAL A 200 -5.49 -15.89 -31.79
C VAL A 200 -6.49 -17.04 -31.66
N GLU A 201 -6.08 -18.26 -32.01
CA GLU A 201 -6.98 -19.42 -31.94
C GLU A 201 -7.32 -19.77 -30.48
N ALA A 202 -6.35 -19.72 -29.56
CA ALA A 202 -6.56 -19.99 -28.13
C ALA A 202 -7.53 -19.00 -27.47
N VAL A 203 -7.34 -17.69 -27.67
CA VAL A 203 -8.17 -16.66 -27.06
C VAL A 203 -9.57 -16.62 -27.65
N PHE A 204 -9.72 -16.72 -28.97
CA PHE A 204 -11.06 -16.62 -29.60
C PHE A 204 -11.87 -17.92 -29.54
N ALA A 205 -11.26 -19.03 -29.12
CA ALA A 205 -12.00 -20.19 -28.65
C ALA A 205 -12.54 -20.00 -27.21
N TRP A 206 -12.04 -19.00 -26.47
CA TRP A 206 -12.44 -18.68 -25.10
C TRP A 206 -13.40 -17.48 -25.00
N ILE A 207 -13.24 -16.46 -25.85
CA ILE A 207 -14.06 -15.23 -25.84
C ILE A 207 -14.59 -14.88 -27.23
N GLU A 208 -15.79 -14.28 -27.24
CA GLU A 208 -16.39 -13.75 -28.46
C GLU A 208 -16.19 -12.23 -28.56
N ILE A 209 -15.30 -11.84 -29.49
CA ILE A 209 -15.08 -10.47 -29.93
C ILE A 209 -15.19 -10.44 -31.46
N GLY A 210 -15.82 -9.41 -32.00
CA GLY A 210 -15.99 -9.25 -33.44
C GLY A 210 -16.16 -7.80 -33.89
N PRO A 211 -16.71 -7.57 -35.09
CA PRO A 211 -16.76 -6.24 -35.70
C PRO A 211 -17.65 -5.20 -35.00
N LYS A 212 -18.43 -5.62 -34.00
CA LYS A 212 -19.28 -4.74 -33.19
C LYS A 212 -18.62 -4.32 -31.87
N ASP A 213 -17.46 -4.90 -31.57
CA ASP A 213 -16.75 -4.70 -30.32
C ASP A 213 -15.71 -3.58 -30.44
N ALA A 214 -15.45 -2.92 -29.32
CA ALA A 214 -14.42 -1.89 -29.18
C ALA A 214 -13.56 -2.18 -27.95
N VAL A 215 -12.25 -2.27 -28.16
CA VAL A 215 -11.25 -2.53 -27.13
C VAL A 215 -10.54 -1.24 -26.77
N LEU A 216 -10.49 -0.91 -25.48
CA LEU A 216 -9.75 0.26 -25.01
C LEU A 216 -8.29 -0.11 -24.69
N GLY A 217 -7.37 0.38 -25.52
CA GLY A 217 -5.94 0.10 -25.46
C GLY A 217 -5.14 1.20 -24.77
N VAL A 218 -4.92 1.06 -23.47
CA VAL A 218 -4.23 2.05 -22.62
C VAL A 218 -2.85 1.60 -22.13
N LEU A 219 -2.52 0.32 -22.27
CA LEU A 219 -1.22 -0.20 -21.86
C LEU A 219 -0.15 0.06 -22.93
N PRO A 220 1.13 0.24 -22.57
CA PRO A 220 2.18 0.49 -23.56
C PRO A 220 2.33 -0.65 -24.57
N LEU A 221 2.32 -0.33 -25.87
CA LEU A 221 2.31 -1.32 -26.97
C LEU A 221 3.57 -2.18 -27.09
N PHE A 222 4.65 -1.84 -26.39
CA PHE A 222 5.86 -2.67 -26.31
C PHE A 222 5.76 -3.85 -25.33
N HIS A 223 4.69 -3.93 -24.52
CA HIS A 223 4.42 -5.07 -23.64
C HIS A 223 3.49 -6.08 -24.30
N VAL A 224 3.77 -7.39 -24.11
CA VAL A 224 3.01 -8.49 -24.73
C VAL A 224 1.50 -8.44 -24.43
N LEU A 225 1.10 -8.08 -23.21
CA LEU A 225 -0.32 -7.96 -22.85
C LEU A 225 -1.02 -6.91 -23.70
N SER A 226 -0.39 -5.74 -23.88
CA SER A 226 -0.94 -4.68 -24.72
C SER A 226 -0.90 -5.08 -26.19
N GLN A 227 0.25 -5.59 -26.65
CA GLN A 227 0.44 -5.98 -28.03
C GLN A 227 -0.59 -7.03 -28.47
N MET A 228 -0.90 -8.02 -27.63
CA MET A 228 -1.92 -9.02 -27.97
C MET A 228 -3.33 -8.51 -27.70
N ALA A 229 -3.67 -8.21 -26.44
CA ALA A 229 -5.04 -7.95 -26.03
C ALA A 229 -5.56 -6.55 -26.39
N ASN A 230 -4.68 -5.55 -26.45
CA ASN A 230 -5.05 -4.17 -26.78
C ASN A 230 -4.78 -3.80 -28.24
N LEU A 231 -4.25 -4.72 -29.05
CA LEU A 231 -3.88 -4.43 -30.42
C LEU A 231 -4.12 -5.59 -31.40
N LEU A 232 -3.33 -6.66 -31.35
CA LEU A 232 -3.27 -7.65 -32.43
C LEU A 232 -4.53 -8.51 -32.50
N LEU A 233 -4.99 -9.03 -31.36
CA LEU A 233 -6.18 -9.88 -31.30
C LEU A 233 -7.43 -9.20 -31.89
N PRO A 234 -7.83 -7.97 -31.47
CA PRO A 234 -9.03 -7.33 -32.03
C PRO A 234 -8.94 -7.08 -33.54
N LEU A 235 -7.75 -6.76 -34.07
CA LEU A 235 -7.56 -6.45 -35.49
C LEU A 235 -7.81 -7.65 -36.43
N VAL A 236 -7.61 -8.88 -35.95
CA VAL A 236 -7.90 -10.09 -36.75
C VAL A 236 -9.34 -10.62 -36.54
N LYS A 237 -10.19 -9.84 -35.86
CA LYS A 237 -11.62 -10.12 -35.72
C LYS A 237 -12.52 -8.95 -36.17
N GLY A 238 -11.93 -7.93 -36.79
CA GLY A 238 -12.67 -6.76 -37.28
C GLY A 238 -13.10 -5.78 -36.20
N ALA A 239 -12.65 -5.96 -34.94
CA ALA A 239 -13.00 -5.07 -33.83
C ALA A 239 -12.24 -3.74 -33.90
N ARG A 240 -12.75 -2.71 -33.22
CA ARG A 240 -12.09 -1.40 -33.13
C ARG A 240 -11.15 -1.36 -31.92
N VAL A 241 -9.97 -0.78 -32.07
CA VAL A 241 -9.07 -0.43 -30.97
C VAL A 241 -9.10 1.07 -30.74
N VAL A 242 -9.33 1.49 -29.50
CA VAL A 242 -9.35 2.89 -29.08
C VAL A 242 -8.17 3.17 -28.16
N HIS A 243 -7.31 4.12 -28.53
CA HIS A 243 -6.20 4.61 -27.73
C HIS A 243 -6.52 5.97 -27.11
N LEU A 244 -5.77 6.34 -26.07
CA LEU A 244 -5.82 7.65 -25.44
C LEU A 244 -4.48 8.36 -25.67
N GLU A 245 -4.53 9.64 -26.06
CA GLU A 245 -3.32 10.46 -26.17
C GLU A 245 -2.65 10.68 -24.81
N THR A 246 -3.45 10.92 -23.77
CA THR A 246 -2.98 11.06 -22.40
C THR A 246 -3.72 10.10 -21.49
N LEU A 247 -2.96 9.28 -20.77
CA LEU A 247 -3.52 8.39 -19.75
C LEU A 247 -3.76 9.16 -18.46
N ASN A 248 -4.98 9.65 -18.29
CA ASN A 248 -5.48 10.17 -17.02
C ASN A 248 -6.88 9.61 -16.74
N THR A 249 -7.29 9.63 -15.47
CA THR A 249 -8.56 9.05 -15.03
C THR A 249 -9.77 9.69 -15.73
N THR A 250 -9.72 10.98 -16.03
CA THR A 250 -10.82 11.70 -16.68
C THR A 250 -11.03 11.21 -18.11
N GLU A 251 -9.96 11.17 -18.92
CA GLU A 251 -10.01 10.69 -20.30
C GLU A 251 -10.31 9.19 -20.38
N LEU A 252 -9.81 8.39 -19.43
CA LEU A 252 -10.13 6.97 -19.32
C LEU A 252 -11.65 6.75 -19.14
N LEU A 253 -12.25 7.42 -18.16
CA LEU A 253 -13.68 7.28 -17.89
C LEU A 253 -14.53 7.84 -19.03
N ARG A 254 -14.11 8.97 -19.60
CA ARG A 254 -14.75 9.55 -20.79
C ARG A 254 -14.75 8.57 -21.96
N ALA A 255 -13.62 7.91 -22.22
CA ALA A 255 -13.52 6.94 -23.30
C ALA A 255 -14.41 5.71 -23.07
N LEU A 256 -14.45 5.17 -21.84
CA LEU A 256 -15.33 4.07 -21.48
C LEU A 256 -16.82 4.41 -21.75
N GLN A 257 -17.23 5.65 -21.48
CA GLN A 257 -18.61 6.11 -21.65
C GLN A 257 -18.95 6.50 -23.10
N GLU A 258 -18.09 7.28 -23.77
CA GLU A 258 -18.38 7.86 -25.09
C GLU A 258 -18.07 6.92 -26.25
N ARG A 259 -17.13 5.97 -26.08
CA ARG A 259 -16.61 5.16 -27.20
C ARG A 259 -17.23 3.78 -27.31
N GLY A 260 -18.26 3.49 -26.51
CA GLY A 260 -18.96 2.21 -26.56
C GLY A 260 -18.03 1.02 -26.38
N ILE A 261 -17.05 1.15 -25.48
CA ILE A 261 -16.05 0.12 -25.19
C ILE A 261 -16.77 -1.15 -24.70
N THR A 262 -16.39 -2.30 -25.26
CA THR A 262 -16.95 -3.61 -24.91
C THR A 262 -15.95 -4.51 -24.20
N ALA A 263 -14.65 -4.27 -24.36
CA ALA A 263 -13.61 -5.01 -23.65
C ALA A 263 -12.51 -4.07 -23.13
N PHE A 264 -12.05 -4.33 -21.91
CA PHE A 264 -10.99 -3.58 -21.25
C PHE A 264 -10.04 -4.54 -20.53
N ALA A 265 -8.90 -4.82 -21.16
CA ALA A 265 -7.87 -5.71 -20.65
C ALA A 265 -6.67 -4.89 -20.14
N VAL A 266 -6.46 -4.88 -18.82
CA VAL A 266 -5.48 -4.01 -18.15
C VAL A 266 -4.81 -4.68 -16.94
N VAL A 267 -3.76 -4.06 -16.40
CA VAL A 267 -3.13 -4.53 -15.16
C VAL A 267 -4.02 -4.28 -13.92
N PRO A 268 -3.88 -5.07 -12.83
CA PRO A 268 -4.65 -4.93 -11.58
C PRO A 268 -4.80 -3.51 -11.03
N GLN A 269 -3.78 -2.67 -11.19
CA GLN A 269 -3.77 -1.31 -10.68
C GLN A 269 -4.98 -0.48 -11.11
N PHE A 270 -5.47 -0.66 -12.34
CA PHE A 270 -6.64 0.07 -12.82
C PHE A 270 -7.89 -0.29 -12.02
N PHE A 271 -8.06 -1.58 -11.69
CA PHE A 271 -9.16 -2.06 -10.86
C PHE A 271 -9.03 -1.59 -9.41
N TYR A 272 -7.81 -1.48 -8.88
CA TYR A 272 -7.59 -0.92 -7.53
C TYR A 272 -7.99 0.55 -7.45
N LEU A 273 -7.60 1.36 -8.44
CA LEU A 273 -8.00 2.78 -8.51
C LEU A 273 -9.52 2.94 -8.62
N ILE A 274 -10.17 2.09 -9.43
CA ILE A 274 -11.63 2.10 -9.57
C ILE A 274 -12.29 1.69 -8.25
N HIS A 275 -11.83 0.61 -7.62
CA HIS A 275 -12.32 0.15 -6.32
C HIS A 275 -12.23 1.25 -5.27
N GLU A 276 -11.06 1.86 -5.08
CA GLU A 276 -10.84 2.93 -4.11
C GLU A 276 -11.81 4.10 -4.35
N ARG A 277 -11.98 4.51 -5.61
CA ARG A 277 -12.89 5.60 -5.98
C ARG A 277 -14.34 5.27 -5.62
N ILE A 278 -14.81 4.05 -5.91
CA ILE A 278 -16.19 3.62 -5.59
C ILE A 278 -16.45 3.74 -4.09
N PHE A 279 -15.58 3.17 -3.25
CA PHE A 279 -15.78 3.17 -1.81
C PHE A 279 -15.62 4.57 -1.21
N LYS A 280 -14.71 5.40 -1.75
CA LYS A 280 -14.59 6.81 -1.37
C LYS A 280 -15.86 7.60 -1.67
N GLU A 281 -16.43 7.44 -2.86
CA GLU A 281 -17.66 8.15 -3.26
C GLU A 281 -18.86 7.72 -2.41
N VAL A 282 -18.98 6.42 -2.10
CA VAL A 282 -20.03 5.90 -1.21
C VAL A 282 -19.84 6.43 0.23
N SER A 283 -18.59 6.52 0.70
CA SER A 283 -18.31 7.06 2.03
C SER A 283 -18.77 8.52 2.18
N GLN A 284 -18.60 9.32 1.12
CA GLN A 284 -19.00 10.73 1.07
C GLN A 284 -20.52 10.92 1.04
N ARG A 285 -21.28 9.94 0.52
CA ARG A 285 -22.75 9.97 0.50
C ARG A 285 -23.39 9.62 1.86
N GLY A 286 -22.59 9.33 2.88
CA GLY A 286 -23.04 9.16 4.27
C GLY A 286 -23.38 7.72 4.68
N LYS A 287 -23.74 7.54 5.97
CA LYS A 287 -23.87 6.22 6.60
C LYS A 287 -24.97 5.33 6.03
N VAL A 288 -26.06 5.94 5.53
CA VAL A 288 -27.17 5.20 4.91
C VAL A 288 -26.72 4.53 3.61
N ALA A 289 -25.99 5.26 2.76
CA ALA A 289 -25.44 4.72 1.52
C ALA A 289 -24.45 3.57 1.80
N GLN A 290 -23.60 3.73 2.81
CA GLN A 290 -22.67 2.68 3.24
C GLN A 290 -23.40 1.42 3.74
N LEU A 291 -24.48 1.59 4.52
CA LEU A 291 -25.28 0.46 5.01
C LEU A 291 -25.97 -0.28 3.86
N LEU A 292 -26.60 0.46 2.94
CA LEU A 292 -27.26 -0.12 1.76
C LEU A 292 -26.27 -0.88 0.87
N LEU A 293 -25.09 -0.31 0.61
CA LEU A 293 -24.04 -0.98 -0.14
C LEU A 293 -23.59 -2.27 0.55
N LYS A 294 -23.40 -2.24 1.88
CA LYS A 294 -22.99 -3.41 2.65
C LYS A 294 -24.03 -4.53 2.60
N ILE A 295 -25.32 -4.19 2.71
CA ILE A 295 -26.41 -5.16 2.56
C ILE A 295 -26.38 -5.77 1.15
N LEU A 296 -26.30 -4.93 0.12
CA LEU A 296 -26.26 -5.38 -1.27
C LEU A 296 -25.04 -6.29 -1.53
N MET A 297 -23.85 -5.92 -1.07
CA MET A 297 -22.63 -6.73 -1.23
C MET A 297 -22.70 -8.07 -0.50
N THR A 298 -23.54 -8.19 0.53
CA THR A 298 -23.76 -9.45 1.25
C THR A 298 -24.77 -10.33 0.52
N VAL A 299 -25.83 -9.73 -0.03
CA VAL A 299 -26.96 -10.46 -0.66
C VAL A 299 -26.69 -10.81 -2.12
N ASN A 300 -26.07 -9.90 -2.88
CA ASN A 300 -25.86 -10.05 -4.32
C ASN A 300 -25.04 -11.29 -4.70
N PRO A 301 -23.95 -11.69 -3.99
CA PRO A 301 -23.26 -12.95 -4.28
C PRO A 301 -24.17 -14.18 -4.22
N ALA A 302 -25.08 -14.25 -3.25
CA ALA A 302 -26.04 -15.34 -3.14
C ALA A 302 -27.07 -15.32 -4.29
N LEU A 303 -27.54 -14.14 -4.69
CA LEU A 303 -28.43 -13.98 -5.85
C LEU A 303 -27.74 -14.37 -7.16
N ARG A 304 -26.45 -14.04 -7.30
CA ARG A 304 -25.63 -14.40 -8.47
C ARG A 304 -25.43 -15.91 -8.58
N ALA A 305 -25.31 -16.62 -7.46
CA ALA A 305 -25.28 -18.09 -7.45
C ALA A 305 -26.60 -18.71 -7.98
N LEU A 306 -27.70 -17.96 -7.94
CA LEU A 306 -29.00 -18.33 -8.54
C LEU A 306 -29.18 -17.78 -9.97
N GLY A 307 -28.14 -17.18 -10.56
CA GLY A 307 -28.18 -16.58 -11.90
C GLY A 307 -28.71 -15.14 -11.97
N ILE A 308 -28.96 -14.48 -10.84
CA ILE A 308 -29.52 -13.12 -10.79
C ILE A 308 -28.44 -12.11 -10.40
N ASN A 309 -28.09 -11.19 -11.31
CA ASN A 309 -27.16 -10.09 -11.02
C ASN A 309 -27.90 -8.81 -10.58
N ALA A 310 -28.31 -8.76 -9.31
CA ALA A 310 -29.01 -7.61 -8.74
C ALA A 310 -28.14 -6.34 -8.70
N GLY A 311 -26.81 -6.49 -8.61
CA GLY A 311 -25.85 -5.39 -8.64
C GLY A 311 -26.01 -4.49 -9.86
N ARG A 312 -26.27 -5.06 -11.04
CA ARG A 312 -26.50 -4.29 -12.28
C ARG A 312 -27.74 -3.40 -12.21
N PHE A 313 -28.77 -3.81 -11.49
CA PHE A 313 -30.03 -3.06 -11.34
C PHE A 313 -29.91 -1.97 -10.27
N PHE A 314 -29.43 -2.33 -9.08
CA PHE A 314 -29.35 -1.39 -7.95
C PHE A 314 -28.18 -0.41 -8.04
N LEU A 315 -27.11 -0.76 -8.76
CA LEU A 315 -25.92 0.07 -8.94
C LEU A 315 -25.78 0.52 -10.41
N GLY A 316 -26.90 0.82 -11.08
CA GLY A 316 -26.89 1.23 -12.49
C GLY A 316 -25.94 2.39 -12.78
N SER A 317 -25.84 3.39 -11.88
CA SER A 317 -24.89 4.50 -12.03
C SER A 317 -23.43 4.06 -11.96
N LEU A 318 -23.11 3.04 -11.16
CA LEU A 318 -21.76 2.48 -11.07
C LEU A 318 -21.41 1.70 -12.34
N HIS A 319 -22.34 0.88 -12.82
CA HIS A 319 -22.16 0.10 -14.06
C HIS A 319 -22.02 1.02 -15.27
N ALA A 320 -22.76 2.14 -15.30
CA ALA A 320 -22.65 3.17 -16.34
C ALA A 320 -21.25 3.82 -16.39
N THR A 321 -20.48 3.81 -15.31
CA THR A 321 -19.08 4.30 -15.30
C THR A 321 -18.16 3.49 -16.23
N PHE A 322 -18.46 2.21 -16.44
CA PHE A 322 -17.71 1.36 -17.38
C PHE A 322 -18.25 1.44 -18.83
N GLY A 323 -19.32 2.21 -19.04
CA GLY A 323 -20.04 2.27 -20.31
C GLY A 323 -21.14 1.20 -20.41
N GLU A 324 -22.20 1.52 -21.17
CA GLU A 324 -23.38 0.64 -21.29
C GLU A 324 -23.12 -0.65 -22.08
N ARG A 325 -22.05 -0.67 -22.89
CA ARG A 325 -21.70 -1.77 -23.78
C ARG A 325 -20.60 -2.69 -23.25
N MET A 326 -20.09 -2.43 -22.05
CA MET A 326 -19.03 -3.24 -21.45
C MET A 326 -19.47 -4.69 -21.30
N ARG A 327 -18.66 -5.62 -21.83
CA ARG A 327 -18.86 -7.08 -21.77
C ARG A 327 -17.77 -7.75 -20.96
N TYR A 328 -16.51 -7.31 -21.13
CA TYR A 328 -15.35 -8.00 -20.58
C TYR A 328 -14.39 -7.05 -19.90
N LEU A 329 -14.25 -7.21 -18.59
CA LEU A 329 -13.17 -6.60 -17.82
C LEU A 329 -12.15 -7.70 -17.54
N ILE A 330 -10.92 -7.52 -18.03
CA ILE A 330 -9.88 -8.54 -17.95
C ILE A 330 -8.67 -7.95 -17.25
N THR A 331 -8.07 -8.73 -16.35
CA THR A 331 -6.84 -8.36 -15.66
C THR A 331 -5.74 -9.40 -15.80
N GLY A 332 -4.50 -8.94 -15.97
CA GLY A 332 -3.33 -9.81 -16.11
C GLY A 332 -2.01 -9.07 -15.93
N GLY A 333 -0.90 -9.79 -16.03
CA GLY A 333 0.47 -9.25 -15.91
C GLY A 333 1.02 -9.18 -14.49
N SER A 334 0.17 -9.25 -13.46
CA SER A 334 0.54 -9.44 -12.05
C SER A 334 -0.59 -10.09 -11.26
N ARG A 335 -0.32 -10.49 -10.02
CA ARG A 335 -1.33 -11.03 -9.09
C ARG A 335 -2.45 -10.00 -8.84
N PHE A 336 -3.69 -10.47 -8.86
CA PHE A 336 -4.87 -9.67 -8.52
C PHE A 336 -5.36 -10.02 -7.11
N ASP A 337 -5.70 -9.01 -6.32
CA ASP A 337 -6.14 -9.19 -4.94
C ASP A 337 -7.49 -9.94 -4.88
N PRO A 338 -7.56 -11.12 -4.23
CA PRO A 338 -8.79 -11.90 -4.11
C PRO A 338 -9.91 -11.22 -3.33
N GLN A 339 -9.60 -10.29 -2.42
CA GLN A 339 -10.60 -9.48 -1.72
C GLN A 339 -11.21 -8.44 -2.66
N ILE A 340 -10.40 -7.75 -3.46
CA ILE A 340 -10.90 -6.78 -4.43
C ILE A 340 -11.72 -7.49 -5.52
N ALA A 341 -11.30 -8.67 -5.97
CA ALA A 341 -12.08 -9.52 -6.87
C ALA A 341 -13.46 -9.89 -6.26
N ARG A 342 -13.50 -10.25 -4.97
CA ARG A 342 -14.76 -10.51 -4.23
C ARG A 342 -15.65 -9.28 -4.18
N ASP A 343 -15.07 -8.11 -3.93
CA ASP A 343 -15.83 -6.87 -3.85
C ASP A 343 -16.45 -6.51 -5.20
N PHE A 344 -15.69 -6.61 -6.31
CA PHE A 344 -16.24 -6.40 -7.66
C PHE A 344 -17.36 -7.39 -7.99
N TYR A 345 -17.16 -8.68 -7.70
CA TYR A 345 -18.19 -9.69 -7.90
C TYR A 345 -19.46 -9.38 -7.08
N ALA A 346 -19.30 -8.93 -5.84
CA ALA A 346 -20.40 -8.50 -4.98
C ALA A 346 -21.11 -7.22 -5.49
N LEU A 347 -20.40 -6.33 -6.19
CA LEU A 347 -20.98 -5.18 -6.91
C LEU A 347 -21.66 -5.58 -8.23
N GLY A 348 -21.61 -6.86 -8.60
CA GLY A 348 -22.17 -7.39 -9.83
C GLY A 348 -21.30 -7.21 -11.06
N ILE A 349 -20.01 -6.91 -10.87
CA ILE A 349 -19.03 -6.64 -11.91
C ILE A 349 -18.09 -7.83 -12.01
N ASP A 350 -18.01 -8.43 -13.20
CA ASP A 350 -17.16 -9.59 -13.46
C ASP A 350 -15.80 -9.15 -13.98
N VAL A 351 -14.74 -9.41 -13.20
CA VAL A 351 -13.34 -9.16 -13.58
C VAL A 351 -12.66 -10.51 -13.80
N LEU A 352 -12.30 -10.79 -15.05
CA LEU A 352 -11.67 -12.04 -15.49
C LEU A 352 -10.16 -11.94 -15.29
N GLN A 353 -9.54 -12.88 -14.58
CA GLN A 353 -8.08 -12.96 -14.51
C GLN A 353 -7.54 -13.77 -15.69
N ALA A 354 -6.42 -13.31 -16.25
CA ALA A 354 -5.65 -14.01 -17.26
C ALA A 354 -4.17 -14.06 -16.83
N TYR A 355 -3.54 -15.21 -17.05
CA TYR A 355 -2.13 -15.43 -16.76
C TYR A 355 -1.38 -15.90 -18.00
N GLY A 356 -0.18 -15.35 -18.15
CA GLY A 356 0.77 -15.75 -19.15
C GLY A 356 1.99 -14.82 -19.11
N LEU A 357 2.94 -15.13 -19.98
CA LEU A 357 4.26 -14.51 -20.05
C LEU A 357 4.51 -14.00 -21.47
N THR A 358 5.56 -13.20 -21.64
CA THR A 358 6.06 -12.89 -22.99
C THR A 358 6.46 -14.16 -23.71
N GLU A 359 7.05 -15.11 -22.99
CA GLU A 359 7.45 -16.43 -23.47
C GLU A 359 6.27 -17.33 -23.86
N THR A 360 5.04 -16.98 -23.50
CA THR A 360 3.79 -17.66 -23.93
C THR A 360 2.97 -16.80 -24.88
N THR A 361 3.56 -15.78 -25.51
CA THR A 361 2.87 -14.93 -26.50
C THR A 361 1.59 -14.27 -26.00
N GLY A 362 1.50 -14.00 -24.69
CA GLY A 362 0.27 -13.49 -24.09
C GLY A 362 -0.30 -14.47 -23.06
N ALA A 363 -1.60 -14.70 -23.10
CA ALA A 363 -2.34 -15.47 -22.12
C ALA A 363 -2.24 -16.99 -22.39
N ALA A 364 -1.93 -17.75 -21.35
CA ALA A 364 -1.98 -19.21 -21.37
C ALA A 364 -3.18 -19.75 -20.56
N PHE A 365 -3.65 -18.97 -19.59
CA PHE A 365 -4.79 -19.29 -18.73
C PHE A 365 -5.71 -18.08 -18.61
N ALA A 366 -7.01 -18.31 -18.51
CA ALA A 366 -7.97 -17.26 -18.20
C ALA A 366 -9.22 -17.81 -17.50
N ASN A 367 -9.79 -17.06 -16.55
CA ASN A 367 -11.11 -17.38 -16.01
C ASN A 367 -12.15 -17.38 -17.13
N LYS A 368 -13.13 -18.27 -17.11
CA LYS A 368 -14.18 -18.26 -18.13
C LYS A 368 -15.24 -17.20 -17.80
N PRO A 369 -15.81 -16.50 -18.80
CA PRO A 369 -16.99 -15.68 -18.57
C PRO A 369 -18.09 -16.51 -17.87
N ALA A 370 -18.72 -15.93 -16.84
CA ALA A 370 -19.72 -16.57 -15.97
C ALA A 370 -19.23 -17.73 -15.06
N ASP A 371 -17.96 -18.13 -15.14
CA ASP A 371 -17.37 -19.19 -14.30
C ASP A 371 -16.02 -18.70 -13.75
N ILE A 372 -16.12 -17.77 -12.79
CA ILE A 372 -14.99 -17.08 -12.17
C ILE A 372 -14.68 -17.73 -10.83
N VAL A 373 -13.49 -18.31 -10.72
CA VAL A 373 -12.94 -18.83 -9.46
C VAL A 373 -12.03 -17.77 -8.85
N ILE A 374 -12.49 -17.13 -7.77
CA ILE A 374 -11.77 -16.04 -7.15
C ILE A 374 -10.43 -16.54 -6.56
N GLY A 375 -9.36 -15.81 -6.84
CA GLY A 375 -7.99 -16.18 -6.45
C GLY A 375 -7.29 -17.11 -7.44
N SER A 376 -8.00 -17.64 -8.44
CA SER A 376 -7.45 -18.42 -9.54
C SER A 376 -7.39 -17.61 -10.84
N VAL A 377 -6.42 -17.94 -11.69
CA VAL A 377 -6.33 -17.43 -13.07
C VAL A 377 -7.11 -18.27 -14.08
N GLY A 378 -7.86 -19.27 -13.60
CA GLY A 378 -8.72 -20.14 -14.40
C GLY A 378 -8.01 -21.35 -15.01
N PRO A 379 -8.69 -22.09 -15.89
CA PRO A 379 -8.11 -23.22 -16.63
C PRO A 379 -7.20 -22.75 -17.77
N PRO A 380 -6.38 -23.66 -18.34
CA PRO A 380 -5.60 -23.34 -19.54
C PRO A 380 -6.53 -23.02 -20.71
N LEU A 381 -6.10 -22.11 -21.58
CA LEU A 381 -6.81 -21.80 -22.81
C LEU A 381 -6.85 -23.01 -23.76
N PRO A 382 -7.85 -23.10 -24.65
CA PRO A 382 -7.91 -24.16 -25.66
C PRO A 382 -6.60 -24.27 -26.46
N GLY A 383 -6.07 -25.49 -26.60
CA GLY A 383 -4.80 -25.75 -27.28
C GLY A 383 -3.55 -25.56 -26.41
N VAL A 384 -3.70 -25.17 -25.14
CA VAL A 384 -2.62 -25.06 -24.17
C VAL A 384 -2.66 -26.24 -23.19
N GLU A 385 -1.52 -26.90 -23.03
CA GLU A 385 -1.31 -27.93 -22.03
C GLU A 385 -0.50 -27.37 -20.86
N SER A 386 -0.76 -27.88 -19.67
CA SER A 386 -0.05 -27.45 -18.47
C SER A 386 0.07 -28.55 -17.43
N LYS A 387 1.11 -28.46 -16.59
CA LYS A 387 1.35 -29.36 -15.46
C LYS A 387 2.14 -28.66 -14.36
N ILE A 388 2.13 -29.24 -13.17
CA ILE A 388 2.99 -28.84 -12.06
C ILE A 388 4.18 -29.79 -11.99
N VAL A 389 5.40 -29.24 -12.01
CA VAL A 389 6.67 -29.96 -11.95
C VAL A 389 7.22 -29.90 -10.53
N ASP A 390 7.72 -31.04 -10.04
CA ASP A 390 8.31 -31.23 -8.71
C ASP A 390 7.47 -30.65 -7.54
N PRO A 391 6.18 -31.01 -7.42
CA PRO A 391 5.30 -30.47 -6.39
C PRO A 391 5.79 -30.82 -4.98
N GLN A 392 5.97 -29.80 -4.15
CA GLN A 392 6.41 -29.93 -2.76
C GLN A 392 5.22 -29.82 -1.80
N PRO A 393 5.17 -30.64 -0.73
CA PRO A 393 4.13 -30.53 0.28
C PRO A 393 4.21 -29.19 1.03
N GLN A 394 3.04 -28.65 1.40
CA GLN A 394 2.91 -27.46 2.26
C GLN A 394 2.35 -27.84 3.64
N GLU A 395 2.56 -26.99 4.66
CA GLU A 395 1.93 -27.17 5.98
C GLU A 395 0.40 -27.12 5.88
N GLU A 396 -0.13 -26.21 5.07
CA GLU A 396 -1.56 -26.08 4.78
C GLU A 396 -1.75 -25.90 3.27
N GLY A 397 -2.74 -26.60 2.71
CA GLY A 397 -3.10 -26.52 1.30
C GLY A 397 -2.44 -27.57 0.40
N PRO A 398 -2.72 -27.52 -0.91
CA PRO A 398 -2.21 -28.48 -1.89
C PRO A 398 -0.70 -28.31 -2.14
N PRO A 399 -0.02 -29.38 -2.61
CA PRO A 399 1.38 -29.31 -2.91
C PRO A 399 1.64 -28.36 -4.09
N VAL A 400 2.70 -27.55 -3.98
CA VAL A 400 3.03 -26.50 -4.95
C VAL A 400 4.33 -26.83 -5.65
N GLY A 401 4.35 -26.65 -6.96
CA GLY A 401 5.52 -26.85 -7.79
C GLY A 401 5.59 -25.82 -8.92
N GLU A 402 6.57 -26.00 -9.80
CA GLU A 402 6.78 -25.11 -10.94
C GLU A 402 5.76 -25.35 -12.03
N ILE A 403 5.15 -24.26 -12.51
CA ILE A 403 4.18 -24.33 -13.61
C ILE A 403 4.96 -24.58 -14.90
N ALA A 404 4.59 -25.64 -15.61
CA ALA A 404 5.12 -25.93 -16.93
C ALA A 404 3.98 -25.85 -17.97
N ILE A 405 4.26 -25.19 -19.09
CA ILE A 405 3.28 -24.92 -20.16
C ILE A 405 3.79 -25.49 -21.48
N ARG A 406 2.89 -26.02 -22.31
CA ARG A 406 3.17 -26.45 -23.68
C ARG A 406 2.02 -26.02 -24.60
N GLY A 407 2.35 -25.61 -25.82
CA GLY A 407 1.35 -25.23 -26.82
C GLY A 407 1.93 -24.37 -27.94
N PRO A 408 1.11 -24.00 -28.94
CA PRO A 408 1.55 -23.19 -30.08
C PRO A 408 1.93 -21.76 -29.69
N ILE A 409 1.52 -21.32 -28.51
CA ILE A 409 1.77 -19.99 -27.96
C ILE A 409 3.20 -19.83 -27.40
N LEU A 410 3.99 -20.91 -27.30
CA LEU A 410 5.33 -20.81 -26.74
C LEU A 410 6.30 -20.12 -27.70
N MET A 411 7.10 -19.20 -27.16
CA MET A 411 8.19 -18.55 -27.89
C MET A 411 9.12 -19.55 -28.59
N LYS A 412 9.80 -19.09 -29.63
CA LYS A 412 10.89 -19.86 -30.27
C LYS A 412 12.12 -20.01 -29.37
N GLY A 413 12.34 -19.04 -28.48
CA GLY A 413 13.48 -18.98 -27.56
C GLY A 413 13.93 -17.54 -27.29
N TYR A 414 15.06 -17.39 -26.59
CA TYR A 414 15.69 -16.08 -26.39
C TYR A 414 16.74 -15.78 -27.46
N TRP A 415 16.65 -14.58 -28.05
CA TRP A 415 17.57 -14.07 -29.06
C TRP A 415 19.00 -14.03 -28.54
N ASN A 416 19.95 -14.55 -29.33
CA ASN A 416 21.37 -14.64 -29.00
C ASN A 416 21.68 -15.33 -27.65
N ARG A 417 20.76 -16.12 -27.10
CA ARG A 417 20.87 -16.74 -25.77
C ARG A 417 20.39 -18.20 -25.75
N PRO A 418 21.08 -19.11 -26.45
CA PRO A 418 20.73 -20.54 -26.44
C PRO A 418 20.85 -21.17 -25.05
N ASP A 419 21.78 -20.66 -24.22
CA ASP A 419 21.96 -21.03 -22.81
C ASP A 419 20.71 -20.73 -21.98
N ALA A 420 20.18 -19.51 -22.08
CA ALA A 420 18.98 -19.11 -21.36
C ALA A 420 17.74 -19.84 -21.91
N THR A 421 17.74 -20.16 -23.20
CA THR A 421 16.65 -20.89 -23.86
C THR A 421 16.57 -22.33 -23.35
N ALA A 422 17.69 -23.07 -23.37
CA ALA A 422 17.76 -24.45 -22.89
C ALA A 422 17.47 -24.58 -21.38
N ALA A 423 17.69 -23.50 -20.61
CA ALA A 423 17.37 -23.50 -19.18
C ALA A 423 15.86 -23.55 -18.90
N VAL A 424 15.03 -22.96 -19.77
CA VAL A 424 13.57 -22.82 -19.55
C VAL A 424 12.73 -23.66 -20.50
N LEU A 425 13.19 -23.94 -21.72
CA LEU A 425 12.51 -24.82 -22.67
C LEU A 425 13.13 -26.22 -22.62
N LYS A 426 12.38 -27.20 -22.11
CA LYS A 426 12.81 -28.60 -21.97
C LYS A 426 11.76 -29.55 -22.54
N ASP A 427 12.13 -30.37 -23.51
CA ASP A 427 11.25 -31.36 -24.14
C ASP A 427 9.90 -30.78 -24.61
N GLY A 428 9.92 -29.55 -25.15
CA GLY A 428 8.73 -28.83 -25.61
C GLY A 428 7.89 -28.17 -24.51
N TRP A 429 8.32 -28.24 -23.25
CA TRP A 429 7.70 -27.55 -22.11
C TRP A 429 8.48 -26.29 -21.76
N LEU A 430 7.77 -25.18 -21.57
CA LEU A 430 8.29 -23.98 -20.92
C LEU A 430 8.12 -24.12 -19.41
N LEU A 431 9.24 -24.16 -18.69
CA LEU A 431 9.30 -23.94 -17.25
C LEU A 431 9.17 -22.44 -16.97
N THR A 432 8.05 -22.02 -16.40
CA THR A 432 7.71 -20.59 -16.29
C THR A 432 8.52 -19.87 -15.22
N GLY A 433 9.09 -20.61 -14.27
CA GLY A 433 9.66 -20.06 -13.04
C GLY A 433 8.61 -19.53 -12.06
N ASP A 434 7.32 -19.57 -12.40
CA ASP A 434 6.22 -19.27 -11.49
C ASP A 434 5.73 -20.57 -10.84
N LEU A 435 5.27 -20.47 -9.59
CA LEU A 435 4.85 -21.60 -8.77
C LEU A 435 3.36 -21.60 -8.54
N GLY A 436 2.75 -22.78 -8.54
CA GLY A 436 1.32 -22.91 -8.34
C GLY A 436 0.83 -24.33 -8.17
N TYR A 437 -0.49 -24.47 -8.13
CA TYR A 437 -1.20 -25.74 -8.06
C TYR A 437 -2.51 -25.67 -8.85
N PHE A 438 -3.06 -26.84 -9.20
CA PHE A 438 -4.40 -26.97 -9.76
C PHE A 438 -5.40 -27.39 -8.69
N ASP A 439 -6.61 -26.84 -8.74
CA ASP A 439 -7.74 -27.41 -8.00
C ASP A 439 -8.32 -28.65 -8.72
N ALA A 440 -9.33 -29.27 -8.11
CA ALA A 440 -10.00 -30.45 -8.66
C ALA A 440 -10.75 -30.18 -9.98
N HIS A 441 -10.98 -28.91 -10.33
CA HIS A 441 -11.67 -28.48 -11.55
C HIS A 441 -10.70 -28.01 -12.64
N GLY A 442 -9.39 -28.10 -12.40
CA GLY A 442 -8.34 -27.71 -13.34
C GLY A 442 -8.04 -26.21 -13.36
N ASN A 443 -8.46 -25.45 -12.36
CA ASN A 443 -8.14 -24.03 -12.24
C ASN A 443 -6.75 -23.84 -11.60
N LEU A 444 -5.94 -22.96 -12.19
CA LEU A 444 -4.58 -22.68 -11.71
C LEU A 444 -4.59 -21.60 -10.61
N PHE A 445 -3.92 -21.87 -9.49
CA PHE A 445 -3.64 -20.92 -8.43
C PHE A 445 -2.14 -20.62 -8.38
N ILE A 446 -1.76 -19.35 -8.52
CA ILE A 446 -0.37 -18.91 -8.51
C ILE A 446 0.00 -18.48 -7.09
N THR A 447 1.13 -18.97 -6.60
CA THR A 447 1.59 -18.79 -5.22
C THR A 447 2.86 -17.96 -5.09
N GLY A 448 3.66 -17.84 -6.16
CA GLY A 448 4.84 -16.99 -6.19
C GLY A 448 5.81 -17.38 -7.30
N ARG A 449 7.09 -17.03 -7.14
CA ARG A 449 8.16 -17.32 -8.11
C ARG A 449 9.26 -18.20 -7.52
N LYS A 450 9.72 -19.19 -8.30
CA LYS A 450 10.78 -20.14 -7.94
C LYS A 450 12.08 -19.45 -7.49
N LYS A 451 12.46 -18.36 -8.14
CA LYS A 451 13.66 -17.58 -7.80
C LYS A 451 13.50 -16.67 -6.57
N GLU A 452 12.27 -16.42 -6.14
CA GLU A 452 11.95 -15.54 -5.01
C GLU A 452 11.52 -16.34 -3.77
N VAL A 453 11.48 -17.67 -3.87
CA VAL A 453 11.22 -18.54 -2.71
C VAL A 453 12.33 -18.32 -1.69
N ILE A 454 11.93 -17.93 -0.49
CA ILE A 454 12.82 -17.90 0.66
C ILE A 454 12.81 -19.32 1.23
N ILE A 455 13.96 -19.99 1.16
CA ILE A 455 14.15 -21.28 1.80
C ILE A 455 14.67 -20.98 3.21
N LEU A 456 13.93 -21.38 4.24
CA LEU A 456 14.36 -21.24 5.62
C LEU A 456 15.36 -22.34 6.00
N SER A 457 16.20 -22.07 7.01
CA SER A 457 17.15 -23.03 7.60
C SER A 457 16.57 -24.40 8.01
N ASN A 458 15.25 -24.48 8.23
CA ASN A 458 14.54 -25.73 8.50
C ASN A 458 14.09 -26.48 7.22
N GLY A 459 14.51 -26.03 6.04
CA GLY A 459 14.17 -26.59 4.73
C GLY A 459 12.79 -26.20 4.19
N LYS A 460 12.04 -25.33 4.88
CA LYS A 460 10.70 -24.94 4.44
C LYS A 460 10.75 -23.80 3.42
N ASN A 461 9.99 -23.96 2.34
CA ASN A 461 9.79 -22.95 1.32
C ASN A 461 8.77 -21.91 1.79
N VAL A 462 9.16 -20.66 1.71
CA VAL A 462 8.32 -19.51 2.03
C VAL A 462 8.17 -18.64 0.79
N TYR A 463 6.92 -18.30 0.47
CA TYR A 463 6.56 -17.48 -0.69
C TYR A 463 6.30 -16.03 -0.24
N PRO A 464 7.19 -15.06 -0.56
CA PRO A 464 7.08 -13.70 -0.04
C PRO A 464 5.75 -13.01 -0.36
N GLU A 465 5.25 -13.17 -1.58
CA GLU A 465 4.00 -12.53 -2.02
C GLU A 465 2.77 -13.00 -1.22
N GLU A 466 2.78 -14.25 -0.74
CA GLU A 466 1.72 -14.76 0.15
C GLU A 466 1.72 -14.00 1.48
N ILE A 467 2.91 -13.79 2.04
CA ILE A 467 3.11 -13.10 3.31
C ILE A 467 2.78 -11.61 3.17
N GLU A 468 3.24 -10.96 2.10
CA GLU A 468 2.95 -9.56 1.80
C GLU A 468 1.45 -9.32 1.68
N ALA A 469 0.74 -10.16 0.92
CA ALA A 469 -0.71 -10.07 0.78
C ALA A 469 -1.43 -10.25 2.14
N HIS A 470 -0.87 -11.03 3.06
CA HIS A 470 -1.41 -11.18 4.41
C HIS A 470 -1.22 -9.92 5.25
N TYR A 471 -0.02 -9.32 5.24
CA TYR A 471 0.25 -8.10 6.02
C TYR A 471 -0.37 -6.83 5.42
N LEU A 472 -0.61 -6.78 4.10
CA LEU A 472 -1.34 -5.71 3.42
C LEU A 472 -2.82 -5.60 3.82
N LYS A 473 -3.34 -6.54 4.62
CA LYS A 473 -4.65 -6.39 5.26
C LYS A 473 -4.69 -5.22 6.26
N SER A 474 -3.53 -4.78 6.75
CA SER A 474 -3.43 -3.56 7.56
C SER A 474 -3.68 -2.34 6.66
N PRO A 475 -4.67 -1.48 6.97
CA PRO A 475 -4.92 -0.27 6.19
C PRO A 475 -3.81 0.79 6.38
N TYR A 476 -2.97 0.62 7.41
CA TYR A 476 -1.87 1.53 7.73
C TYR A 476 -0.58 1.20 6.96
N ILE A 477 -0.53 0.05 6.26
CA ILE A 477 0.56 -0.35 5.40
C ILE A 477 0.18 -0.04 3.95
N LYS A 478 0.90 0.88 3.31
CA LYS A 478 0.75 1.21 1.88
C LYS A 478 1.42 0.14 1.01
N GLU A 479 2.65 -0.23 1.36
CA GLU A 479 3.45 -1.22 0.63
C GLU A 479 4.26 -2.08 1.61
N ILE A 480 4.55 -3.32 1.23
CA ILE A 480 5.45 -4.20 1.97
C ILE A 480 6.25 -5.07 1.00
N CYS A 481 7.54 -5.26 1.27
CA CYS A 481 8.40 -6.25 0.62
C CYS A 481 8.98 -7.18 1.67
N VAL A 482 8.76 -8.49 1.51
CA VAL A 482 9.30 -9.53 2.38
C VAL A 482 10.54 -10.13 1.71
N ILE A 483 11.64 -10.21 2.46
CA ILE A 483 12.91 -10.79 2.06
C ILE A 483 13.43 -11.78 3.10
N GLY A 484 14.28 -12.71 2.69
CA GLY A 484 14.99 -13.61 3.58
C GLY A 484 16.33 -13.00 3.98
N LEU A 485 16.58 -12.86 5.28
CA LEU A 485 17.90 -12.45 5.77
C LEU A 485 18.62 -13.64 6.40
N GLN A 486 19.85 -13.87 5.94
CA GLN A 486 20.76 -14.83 6.56
C GLN A 486 21.21 -14.33 7.93
N ALA A 487 21.32 -15.25 8.89
CA ALA A 487 21.76 -14.96 10.23
C ALA A 487 23.19 -14.40 10.29
N ARG A 488 23.52 -13.71 11.38
CA ARG A 488 24.91 -13.34 11.70
C ARG A 488 25.78 -14.62 11.76
N PRO A 489 27.07 -14.56 11.39
CA PRO A 489 27.97 -15.72 11.32
C PRO A 489 28.01 -16.59 12.59
N ASP A 490 27.69 -15.97 13.72
CA ASP A 490 27.77 -16.45 15.09
C ASP A 490 26.49 -17.18 15.57
N ASN A 491 25.41 -17.25 14.78
CA ASN A 491 24.22 -18.02 15.13
C ASN A 491 23.45 -18.56 13.89
N PRO A 492 23.84 -19.71 13.32
CA PRO A 492 23.30 -20.24 12.05
C PRO A 492 21.82 -20.67 12.05
N THR A 493 21.12 -20.61 13.20
CA THR A 493 19.70 -20.99 13.35
C THR A 493 18.68 -19.87 13.14
N SER A 494 19.07 -18.67 12.70
CA SER A 494 18.16 -17.51 12.61
C SER A 494 18.01 -16.92 11.19
N GLU A 495 17.83 -17.73 10.16
CA GLU A 495 17.21 -17.20 8.94
C GLU A 495 15.81 -16.70 9.29
N ARG A 496 15.61 -15.39 9.17
CA ARG A 496 14.35 -14.74 9.53
C ARG A 496 13.81 -13.97 8.35
N LEU A 497 12.49 -14.03 8.22
CA LEU A 497 11.76 -13.19 7.28
C LEU A 497 11.85 -11.75 7.76
N HIS A 498 12.22 -10.84 6.85
CA HIS A 498 12.35 -9.42 7.11
C HIS A 498 11.40 -8.63 6.22
N GLY A 499 10.60 -7.74 6.80
CA GLY A 499 9.66 -6.88 6.07
C GLY A 499 10.22 -5.47 5.87
N VAL A 500 10.13 -4.93 4.67
CA VAL A 500 10.35 -3.51 4.39
C VAL A 500 8.98 -2.87 4.16
N ILE A 501 8.58 -1.96 5.04
CA ILE A 501 7.19 -1.48 5.14
C ILE A 501 7.11 0.01 4.84
N VAL A 502 6.20 0.39 3.95
CA VAL A 502 5.90 1.80 3.67
C VAL A 502 4.55 2.17 4.31
N PRO A 503 4.49 3.12 5.26
CA PRO A 503 3.25 3.56 5.89
C PRO A 503 2.29 4.24 4.90
N ASN A 504 1.00 4.11 5.16
CA ASN A 504 -0.03 4.90 4.49
C ASN A 504 -0.17 6.27 5.17
N PHE A 505 0.72 7.20 4.85
CA PHE A 505 0.75 8.54 5.46
C PHE A 505 -0.53 9.34 5.25
N ASP A 506 -1.20 9.18 4.10
CA ASP A 506 -2.47 9.87 3.82
C ASP A 506 -3.57 9.43 4.80
N LEU A 507 -3.67 8.12 5.06
CA LEU A 507 -4.63 7.58 6.01
C LEU A 507 -4.29 7.97 7.46
N LEU A 508 -3.01 7.95 7.82
CA LEU A 508 -2.54 8.35 9.15
C LEU A 508 -2.90 9.81 9.43
N LYS A 509 -2.64 10.71 8.48
CA LYS A 509 -3.05 12.13 8.54
C LYS A 509 -4.57 12.26 8.66
N GLN A 510 -5.35 11.56 7.82
CA GLN A 510 -6.81 11.61 7.86
C GLN A 510 -7.39 11.18 9.22
N ARG A 511 -6.78 10.18 9.85
CA ARG A 511 -7.21 9.64 11.15
C ARG A 511 -6.59 10.36 12.35
N ARG A 512 -5.74 11.37 12.13
CA ARG A 512 -4.97 12.09 13.17
C ARG A 512 -4.14 11.14 14.03
N ILE A 513 -3.62 10.08 13.42
CA ILE A 513 -2.76 9.11 14.07
C ILE A 513 -1.34 9.60 13.94
N VAL A 514 -0.82 10.08 15.06
CA VAL A 514 0.52 10.63 15.14
C VAL A 514 1.56 9.49 15.20
N ASN A 515 1.22 8.38 15.90
CA ASN A 515 2.14 7.28 16.20
C ASN A 515 2.16 6.14 15.17
N ALA A 516 2.79 6.39 14.02
CA ALA A 516 2.82 5.48 12.89
C ALA A 516 3.54 4.17 13.21
N LYS A 517 4.66 4.23 13.95
CA LYS A 517 5.47 3.05 14.27
C LYS A 517 4.71 2.08 15.16
N GLU A 518 4.03 2.59 16.18
CA GLU A 518 3.28 1.75 17.10
C GLU A 518 2.04 1.13 16.46
N VAL A 519 1.32 1.88 15.62
CA VAL A 519 0.13 1.36 14.93
C VAL A 519 0.51 0.26 13.93
N ILE A 520 1.57 0.46 13.16
CA ILE A 520 2.07 -0.56 12.23
C ILE A 520 2.59 -1.78 12.99
N ARG A 521 3.36 -1.59 14.08
CA ARG A 521 3.80 -2.69 14.95
C ARG A 521 2.63 -3.52 15.43
N PHE A 522 1.58 -2.86 15.94
CA PHE A 522 0.38 -3.53 16.45
C PHE A 522 -0.33 -4.36 15.39
N ASP A 523 -0.49 -3.81 14.19
CA ASP A 523 -1.13 -4.52 13.08
C ASP A 523 -0.28 -5.71 12.61
N ILE A 524 1.04 -5.57 12.53
CA ILE A 524 1.95 -6.67 12.20
C ILE A 524 1.85 -7.77 13.26
N GLU A 525 1.89 -7.44 14.55
CA GLU A 525 1.78 -8.43 15.62
C GLU A 525 0.41 -9.15 15.58
N GLY A 526 -0.66 -8.39 15.41
CA GLY A 526 -2.02 -8.92 15.28
C GLY A 526 -2.17 -9.87 14.08
N LEU A 527 -1.68 -9.47 12.91
CA LEU A 527 -1.69 -10.29 11.69
C LEU A 527 -0.75 -11.48 11.80
N SER A 528 0.41 -11.34 12.46
CA SER A 528 1.36 -12.44 12.69
C SER A 528 0.73 -13.58 13.49
N SER A 529 -0.21 -13.28 14.40
CA SER A 529 -0.92 -14.32 15.17
C SER A 529 -1.85 -15.20 14.31
N GLN A 530 -2.22 -14.72 13.11
CA GLN A 530 -3.16 -15.38 12.20
C GLN A 530 -2.47 -16.22 11.10
N ILE A 531 -1.14 -16.29 11.10
CA ILE A 531 -0.36 -17.05 10.14
C ILE A 531 0.61 -18.01 10.87
N ALA A 532 0.97 -19.10 10.19
CA ALA A 532 1.93 -20.09 10.68
C ALA A 532 3.23 -19.41 11.14
N SER A 533 3.81 -19.91 12.24
CA SER A 533 5.01 -19.30 12.86
C SER A 533 6.21 -19.21 11.93
N THR A 534 6.31 -20.13 10.97
CA THR A 534 7.31 -20.21 9.90
C THR A 534 7.18 -19.08 8.87
N LYS A 535 5.97 -18.55 8.67
CA LYS A 535 5.65 -17.48 7.71
C LYS A 535 5.58 -16.09 8.36
N ARG A 536 5.87 -15.97 9.67
CA ARG A 536 5.85 -14.70 10.40
C ARG A 536 7.09 -13.88 10.08
N ILE A 537 6.90 -12.58 9.85
CA ILE A 537 8.00 -11.63 9.76
C ILE A 537 8.66 -11.54 11.15
N GLY A 538 9.94 -11.89 11.24
CA GLY A 538 10.71 -11.89 12.49
C GLY A 538 11.41 -10.56 12.78
N SER A 539 11.42 -9.64 11.82
CA SER A 539 11.93 -8.27 11.95
C SER A 539 11.44 -7.42 10.78
N TYR A 540 11.36 -6.10 10.93
CA TYR A 540 10.99 -5.23 9.82
C TYR A 540 11.66 -3.87 9.96
N GLU A 541 11.79 -3.16 8.84
CA GLU A 541 12.17 -1.74 8.80
C GLU A 541 11.07 -0.93 8.11
N ILE A 542 10.88 0.31 8.54
CA ILE A 542 9.88 1.22 7.98
C ILE A 542 10.60 2.20 7.05
N TRP A 543 10.15 2.26 5.80
CA TRP A 543 10.61 3.21 4.80
C TRP A 543 9.55 4.29 4.57
N GLN A 544 10.00 5.50 4.29
CA GLN A 544 9.09 6.63 4.02
C GLN A 544 8.75 6.79 2.54
N GLU A 545 9.53 6.16 1.68
CA GLU A 545 9.44 6.27 0.23
C GLU A 545 8.93 4.97 -0.40
N ASP A 546 8.21 5.13 -1.52
CA ASP A 546 7.63 4.04 -2.27
C ASP A 546 8.70 3.03 -2.68
N LEU A 547 8.35 1.75 -2.63
CA LEU A 547 9.31 0.69 -2.91
C LEU A 547 9.74 0.76 -4.39
N PRO A 548 11.05 0.57 -4.70
CA PRO A 548 11.53 0.52 -6.07
C PRO A 548 10.74 -0.45 -6.95
N ARG A 549 10.19 0.04 -8.06
CA ARG A 549 9.37 -0.73 -8.99
C ARG A 549 9.86 -0.64 -10.43
N THR A 550 9.51 -1.62 -11.26
CA THR A 550 9.68 -1.59 -12.73
C THR A 550 8.65 -0.67 -13.39
N THR A 551 8.78 -0.41 -14.70
CA THR A 551 7.76 0.28 -15.50
C THR A 551 6.40 -0.44 -15.48
N THR A 552 6.41 -1.77 -15.32
CA THR A 552 5.24 -2.63 -15.08
C THR A 552 4.76 -2.68 -13.62
N ARG A 553 5.30 -1.81 -12.75
CA ARG A 553 5.01 -1.72 -11.31
C ARG A 553 5.37 -2.94 -10.46
N LYS A 554 6.20 -3.86 -10.94
CA LYS A 554 6.69 -5.00 -10.15
C LYS A 554 7.79 -4.55 -9.19
N LEU A 555 7.81 -5.09 -7.97
CA LEU A 555 8.84 -4.77 -6.96
C LEU A 555 10.22 -5.23 -7.45
N LYS A 556 11.22 -4.34 -7.37
CA LYS A 556 12.62 -4.68 -7.61
C LYS A 556 13.24 -5.25 -6.34
N ARG A 557 12.82 -6.46 -5.93
CA ARG A 557 13.24 -7.11 -4.67
C ARG A 557 14.74 -7.14 -4.46
N PHE A 558 15.52 -7.41 -5.51
CA PHE A 558 16.98 -7.43 -5.44
C PHE A 558 17.57 -6.04 -5.09
N GLU A 559 16.98 -4.96 -5.59
CA GLU A 559 17.39 -3.59 -5.26
C GLU A 559 17.06 -3.26 -3.79
N ILE A 560 15.87 -3.68 -3.34
CA ILE A 560 15.42 -3.52 -1.95
C ILE A 560 16.34 -4.31 -1.01
N GLU A 561 16.59 -5.58 -1.30
CA GLU A 561 17.47 -6.45 -0.50
C GLU A 561 18.89 -5.90 -0.42
N LYS A 562 19.44 -5.40 -1.54
CA LYS A 562 20.76 -4.76 -1.58
C LYS A 562 20.80 -3.54 -0.65
N ARG A 563 19.75 -2.72 -0.64
CA ARG A 563 19.63 -1.56 0.24
C ARG A 563 19.52 -1.96 1.71
N VAL A 564 18.68 -2.94 2.04
CA VAL A 564 18.55 -3.48 3.42
C VAL A 564 19.89 -4.02 3.92
N ARG A 565 20.60 -4.81 3.11
CA ARG A 565 21.91 -5.37 3.49
C ARG A 565 22.96 -4.27 3.69
N ALA A 566 22.96 -3.24 2.85
CA ALA A 566 23.84 -2.08 3.01
C ALA A 566 23.54 -1.32 4.32
N ASN A 567 22.26 -1.19 4.70
CA ASN A 567 21.85 -0.56 5.96
C ASN A 567 22.33 -1.38 7.17
N GLN A 568 22.15 -2.71 7.15
CA GLN A 568 22.58 -3.58 8.25
C GLN A 568 24.10 -3.62 8.44
N ALA A 569 24.87 -3.53 7.35
CA ALA A 569 26.34 -3.48 7.40
C ALA A 569 26.87 -2.20 8.06
N ARG A 570 26.07 -1.12 8.13
CA ARG A 570 26.43 0.15 8.81
C ARG A 570 26.17 0.13 10.32
N GLY A 571 25.76 -1.00 10.91
CA GLY A 571 25.52 -1.12 12.35
C GLY A 571 24.18 -0.53 12.81
N VAL A 572 23.29 -0.23 11.88
CA VAL A 572 21.91 0.20 12.15
C VAL A 572 21.16 -1.02 12.69
N ALA A 573 20.79 -1.01 13.98
CA ALA A 573 20.06 -2.10 14.61
C ALA A 573 18.71 -2.34 13.90
N ALA A 574 18.14 -3.54 14.05
CA ALA A 574 16.86 -3.93 13.41
C ALA A 574 15.64 -3.09 13.85
N ASP A 575 15.82 -2.13 14.76
CA ASP A 575 14.82 -1.15 15.23
C ASP A 575 15.06 0.27 14.70
N ALA A 576 16.12 0.48 13.90
CA ALA A 576 16.59 1.80 13.49
C ALA A 576 16.26 2.14 12.04
N GLU A 577 15.73 3.35 11.90
CA GLU A 577 15.15 3.99 10.73
C GLU A 577 16.24 4.49 9.77
N VAL A 578 16.07 4.27 8.45
CA VAL A 578 16.86 4.96 7.42
C VAL A 578 16.02 5.31 6.19
N SER A 579 15.68 6.59 6.09
CA SER A 579 15.43 7.32 4.83
C SER A 579 16.68 7.28 3.94
N ALA A 580 16.58 6.89 2.66
CA ALA A 580 17.74 7.04 1.78
C ALA A 580 17.96 8.52 1.51
N GLU A 581 19.23 8.91 1.51
CA GLU A 581 19.61 10.30 1.30
C GLU A 581 19.31 10.72 -0.14
N LYS A 582 18.14 11.32 -0.37
CA LYS A 582 17.94 12.21 -1.51
C LYS A 582 18.89 13.40 -1.39
N PRO A 583 19.46 13.90 -2.50
CA PRO A 583 20.08 15.21 -2.53
C PRO A 583 19.03 16.24 -2.09
N LEU A 584 19.44 17.17 -1.22
CA LEU A 584 18.60 18.32 -0.87
C LEU A 584 18.23 19.05 -2.17
N SER A 585 16.97 19.40 -2.33
CA SER A 585 16.58 20.27 -3.44
C SER A 585 17.20 21.66 -3.25
N VAL A 586 17.21 22.47 -4.31
CA VAL A 586 17.65 23.86 -4.23
C VAL A 586 16.81 24.61 -3.19
N ASP A 587 15.50 24.36 -3.16
CA ASP A 587 14.56 24.92 -2.18
C ASP A 587 14.87 24.45 -0.74
N ASP A 588 15.20 23.18 -0.53
CA ASP A 588 15.62 22.68 0.80
C ASP A 588 16.90 23.34 1.28
N THR A 589 17.85 23.57 0.37
CA THR A 589 19.11 24.22 0.71
C THR A 589 18.89 25.67 1.07
N GLU A 590 18.11 26.41 0.28
CA GLU A 590 17.74 27.80 0.57
C GLU A 590 16.94 27.93 1.87
N TRP A 591 16.06 26.98 2.17
CA TRP A 591 15.30 26.93 3.40
C TRP A 591 16.20 26.73 4.64
N LEU A 592 17.16 25.80 4.57
CA LEU A 592 18.12 25.52 5.65
C LEU A 592 19.07 26.70 5.95
N GLU A 593 19.28 27.59 4.98
CA GLU A 593 20.13 28.79 5.15
C GLU A 593 19.43 29.92 5.91
N GLN A 594 18.11 29.85 6.11
CA GLN A 594 17.34 30.92 6.74
C GLN A 594 17.69 31.06 8.25
N PRO A 595 17.94 32.28 8.77
CA PRO A 595 18.46 32.47 10.15
C PRO A 595 17.53 32.01 11.28
N ASP A 596 16.23 32.10 11.06
CA ASP A 596 15.17 31.57 11.93
C ASP A 596 15.11 30.05 11.87
N VAL A 597 15.15 29.46 10.68
CA VAL A 597 15.19 28.00 10.48
C VAL A 597 16.42 27.38 11.18
N ARG A 598 17.60 27.98 11.06
CA ARG A 598 18.81 27.50 11.75
C ARG A 598 18.68 27.48 13.28
N ARG A 599 18.03 28.50 13.85
CA ARG A 599 17.74 28.54 15.29
C ARG A 599 16.75 27.45 15.70
N ALA A 600 15.73 27.24 14.88
CA ALA A 600 14.74 26.19 15.08
C ALA A 600 15.39 24.79 15.06
N LEU A 601 16.22 24.51 14.05
CA LEU A 601 16.91 23.22 13.91
C LEU A 601 17.84 22.91 15.07
N LYS A 602 18.46 23.92 15.69
CA LYS A 602 19.26 23.73 16.89
C LYS A 602 18.42 23.18 18.05
N ILE A 603 17.24 23.76 18.27
CA ILE A 603 16.31 23.32 19.32
C ILE A 603 15.77 21.92 19.02
N ILE A 604 15.43 21.65 17.75
CA ILE A 604 14.96 20.33 17.31
C ILE A 604 16.05 19.28 17.53
N GLY A 605 17.32 19.60 17.28
CA GLY A 605 18.46 18.71 17.51
C GLY A 605 18.72 18.42 18.99
N GLU A 606 18.44 19.36 19.88
CA GLU A 606 18.53 19.16 21.33
C GLU A 606 17.40 18.27 21.87
N ALA A 607 16.22 18.26 21.23
CA ALA A 607 15.06 17.46 21.61
C ALA A 607 15.05 16.04 21.02
N ALA A 608 15.75 15.81 19.90
CA ALA A 608 15.74 14.52 19.20
C ALA A 608 16.37 13.39 20.04
N SER A 609 15.65 12.28 20.15
CA SER A 609 16.08 11.07 20.86
C SER A 609 17.17 10.32 20.07
N ASN A 610 17.07 10.34 18.74
CA ASN A 610 18.03 9.78 17.80
C ASN A 610 19.05 10.86 17.41
N LYS A 611 20.31 10.73 17.87
CA LYS A 611 21.39 11.65 17.52
C LYS A 611 21.87 11.43 16.08
N SER A 612 21.11 11.93 15.11
CA SER A 612 21.60 12.16 13.75
C SER A 612 22.43 13.44 13.71
N ASP A 613 23.62 13.40 13.08
CA ASP A 613 24.51 14.57 12.96
C ASP A 613 23.94 15.66 12.02
N LYS A 614 22.85 15.39 11.28
CA LYS A 614 22.18 16.35 10.39
C LYS A 614 20.67 16.14 10.33
N ILE A 615 19.92 17.14 10.79
CA ILE A 615 18.45 17.21 10.64
C ILE A 615 18.09 17.77 9.26
N ARG A 616 17.15 17.14 8.57
CA ARG A 616 16.66 17.54 7.25
C ARG A 616 15.23 18.06 7.31
N PRO A 617 14.79 18.87 6.32
CA PRO A 617 13.43 19.44 6.31
C PRO A 617 12.33 18.38 6.23
N THR A 618 12.60 17.27 5.54
CA THR A 618 11.64 16.17 5.33
C THR A 618 11.62 15.15 6.47
N ASP A 619 12.51 15.28 7.46
CA ASP A 619 12.59 14.30 8.55
C ASP A 619 11.27 14.28 9.34
N ASN A 620 10.76 13.08 9.57
CA ASN A 620 9.57 12.83 10.35
C ASN A 620 9.87 12.98 11.85
N LEU A 621 9.02 13.74 12.55
CA LEU A 621 9.22 14.05 13.96
C LEU A 621 9.25 12.81 14.86
N GLU A 622 8.54 11.76 14.49
CA GLU A 622 8.51 10.52 15.25
C GLU A 622 9.45 9.47 14.65
N LEU A 623 9.33 9.21 13.34
CA LEU A 623 10.06 8.12 12.68
C LEU A 623 11.54 8.44 12.44
N ASP A 624 11.98 9.69 12.43
CA ASP A 624 13.41 10.01 12.26
C ASP A 624 14.00 10.59 13.55
N LEU A 625 13.25 11.46 14.23
CA LEU A 625 13.73 12.14 15.43
C LEU A 625 13.38 11.41 16.74
N GLY A 626 12.51 10.39 16.69
CA GLY A 626 12.12 9.60 17.87
C GLY A 626 11.36 10.38 18.93
N LEU A 627 10.57 11.40 18.51
CA LEU A 627 9.79 12.24 19.43
C LEU A 627 8.41 11.63 19.68
N ASP A 628 8.06 11.42 20.94
CA ASP A 628 6.71 11.03 21.33
C ASP A 628 5.72 12.22 21.35
N SER A 629 4.42 11.95 21.57
CA SER A 629 3.37 12.98 21.60
C SER A 629 3.61 14.09 22.64
N MET A 630 4.28 13.81 23.77
CA MET A 630 4.61 14.79 24.81
C MET A 630 5.79 15.67 24.39
N GLN A 631 6.87 15.03 23.93
CA GLN A 631 8.10 15.69 23.49
C GLN A 631 7.84 16.62 22.30
N ARG A 632 6.89 16.28 21.43
CA ARG A 632 6.47 17.15 20.33
C ARG A 632 5.80 18.45 20.81
N ILE A 633 5.04 18.40 21.91
CA ILE A 633 4.44 19.61 22.49
C ILE A 633 5.51 20.46 23.16
N GLU A 634 6.42 19.85 23.91
CA GLU A 634 7.55 20.53 24.54
C GLU A 634 8.43 21.21 23.49
N LEU A 635 8.70 20.51 22.37
CA LEU A 635 9.43 21.05 21.23
C LEU A 635 8.70 22.22 20.58
N LEU A 636 7.39 22.11 20.35
CA LEU A 636 6.59 23.21 19.80
C LEU A 636 6.67 24.46 20.70
N VAL A 637 6.48 24.30 22.01
CA VAL A 637 6.57 25.42 22.97
C VAL A 637 7.97 26.04 22.98
N ALA A 638 9.02 25.22 22.88
CA ALA A 638 10.39 25.70 22.80
C ALA A 638 10.63 26.52 21.52
N LEU A 639 10.06 26.08 20.39
CA LEU A 639 10.14 26.78 19.10
C LEU A 639 9.32 28.07 19.08
N GLU A 640 8.11 28.06 19.63
CA GLU A 640 7.28 29.26 19.78
C GLU A 640 7.97 30.34 20.61
N ARG A 641 8.71 29.95 21.65
CA ARG A 641 9.52 30.85 22.48
C ARG A 641 10.67 31.48 21.70
N GLU A 642 11.34 30.70 20.86
CA GLU A 642 12.51 31.14 20.11
C GLU A 642 12.15 31.99 18.88
N LEU A 643 11.13 31.56 18.13
CA LEU A 643 10.74 32.17 16.86
C LEU A 643 9.62 33.22 17.02
N GLY A 644 8.90 33.21 18.15
CA GLY A 644 7.84 34.14 18.48
C GLY A 644 6.54 33.86 17.72
N GLY A 645 5.84 32.77 18.05
CA GLY A 645 4.52 32.39 17.50
C GLY A 645 3.57 31.83 18.57
N ASP A 646 2.31 31.60 18.21
CA ASP A 646 1.26 30.96 19.03
C ASP A 646 0.43 30.05 18.12
N VAL A 647 0.81 28.77 18.03
CA VAL A 647 0.21 27.79 17.13
C VAL A 647 -1.03 27.21 17.80
N GLU A 648 -2.14 27.16 17.07
CA GLU A 648 -3.36 26.55 17.58
C GLU A 648 -3.18 25.05 17.85
N GLU A 649 -3.57 24.60 19.04
CA GLU A 649 -3.38 23.23 19.55
C GLU A 649 -3.94 22.13 18.61
N SER A 650 -4.99 22.44 17.84
CA SER A 650 -5.60 21.52 16.88
C SER A 650 -4.67 21.15 15.71
N ARG A 651 -3.75 22.05 15.32
CA ARG A 651 -2.82 21.85 14.20
C ARG A 651 -1.67 20.90 14.53
N ILE A 652 -1.39 20.64 15.81
CA ILE A 652 -0.26 19.80 16.25
C ILE A 652 -0.36 18.37 15.72
N SER A 653 -1.58 17.83 15.68
CA SER A 653 -1.88 16.47 15.17
C SER A 653 -1.73 16.32 13.65
N GLU A 654 -1.56 17.43 12.94
CA GLU A 654 -1.46 17.50 11.48
C GLU A 654 -0.01 17.71 11.00
N ILE A 655 0.92 17.95 11.92
CA ILE A 655 2.35 18.17 11.66
C ILE A 655 3.09 16.85 11.76
N TYR A 656 3.82 16.45 10.73
CA TYR A 656 4.57 15.18 10.71
C TYR A 656 6.05 15.36 10.44
N THR A 657 6.46 16.47 9.82
CA THR A 657 7.85 16.72 9.41
C THR A 657 8.47 17.94 10.10
N VAL A 658 9.80 18.02 10.09
CA VAL A 658 10.58 19.17 10.58
C VAL A 658 10.18 20.48 9.88
N ARG A 659 10.06 20.47 8.54
CA ARG A 659 9.66 21.65 7.77
C ARG A 659 8.25 22.10 8.14
N GLU A 660 7.29 21.18 8.20
CA GLU A 660 5.91 21.51 8.60
C GLU A 660 5.87 22.14 10.00
N LEU A 661 6.65 21.62 10.96
CA LEU A 661 6.70 22.17 12.32
C LEU A 661 7.23 23.60 12.35
N VAL A 662 8.36 23.85 11.68
CA VAL A 662 9.00 25.16 11.66
C VAL A 662 8.14 26.17 10.91
N GLU A 663 7.59 25.81 9.75
CA GLU A 663 6.73 26.71 8.97
C GLU A 663 5.45 27.09 9.72
N VAL A 664 4.80 26.14 10.40
CA VAL A 664 3.58 26.45 11.16
C VAL A 664 3.84 27.48 12.27
N VAL A 665 5.00 27.41 12.94
CA VAL A 665 5.40 28.41 13.94
C VAL A 665 5.72 29.76 13.30
N ARG A 666 6.41 29.76 12.16
CA ARG A 666 6.74 30.99 11.40
C ARG A 666 5.50 31.69 10.85
N GLU A 667 4.57 30.94 10.28
CA GLU A 667 3.28 31.44 9.82
C GLU A 667 2.51 32.11 10.95
N SER A 668 2.47 31.46 12.13
CA SER A 668 1.83 32.02 13.31
C SER A 668 2.51 33.32 13.75
N SER A 669 3.84 33.35 13.78
CA SER A 669 4.64 34.56 14.07
C SER A 669 4.31 35.71 13.12
N ALA A 670 4.29 35.43 11.82
CA ALA A 670 4.05 36.42 10.77
C ALA A 670 2.62 36.95 10.76
N SER A 671 1.64 36.15 11.21
CA SER A 671 0.21 36.51 11.20
C SER A 671 -0.16 37.62 12.20
N GLY A 672 0.76 38.06 13.06
CA GLY A 672 0.57 39.21 13.96
C GLY A 672 -0.54 39.04 15.00
N LYS A 673 -1.16 37.85 15.10
CA LYS A 673 -2.02 37.46 16.21
C LYS A 673 -1.16 37.21 17.44
N HIS A 674 -0.57 38.27 17.98
CA HIS A 674 -0.12 38.28 19.35
C HIS A 674 -1.38 38.21 20.22
N ALA A 675 -1.82 37.00 20.55
CA ALA A 675 -2.56 36.82 21.79
C ALA A 675 -1.74 37.48 22.90
N ALA A 676 -2.42 38.17 23.82
CA ALA A 676 -1.80 38.83 24.97
C ALA A 676 -0.70 37.92 25.55
N PRO A 677 0.47 38.48 25.92
CA PRO A 677 1.65 37.67 26.20
C PRO A 677 1.30 36.58 27.21
N ARG A 678 1.13 35.33 26.75
CA ARG A 678 1.11 34.16 27.63
C ARG A 678 2.40 34.29 28.43
N ALA A 679 2.25 34.53 29.74
CA ALA A 679 3.34 34.93 30.62
C ALA A 679 4.56 34.05 30.32
N ARG A 680 5.60 34.69 29.77
CA ARG A 680 6.84 34.05 29.34
C ARG A 680 7.41 33.32 30.54
N PHE A 681 7.56 32.00 30.38
CA PHE A 681 7.74 30.98 31.42
C PHE A 681 6.52 30.74 32.31
N ALA A 682 5.72 29.72 31.96
CA ALA A 682 4.91 29.05 32.97
C ALA A 682 4.77 27.54 32.75
N GLY A 683 5.55 26.89 31.86
CA GLY A 683 5.58 25.44 31.73
C GLY A 683 4.20 24.75 31.73
N TRP A 684 4.12 23.54 32.27
CA TRP A 684 2.85 22.85 32.51
C TRP A 684 1.88 23.65 33.39
N LYS A 685 2.36 24.55 34.26
CA LYS A 685 1.51 25.37 35.13
C LYS A 685 0.55 26.25 34.34
N ALA A 686 1.01 27.03 33.35
CA ALA A 686 0.11 27.85 32.53
C ALA A 686 -0.88 27.03 31.71
N ILE A 687 -0.42 25.90 31.15
CA ILE A 687 -1.29 25.00 30.37
C ILE A 687 -2.41 24.47 31.23
N LEU A 688 -2.11 24.06 32.46
CA LEU A 688 -3.08 23.51 33.41
C LEU A 688 -3.93 24.57 34.12
N ASP A 689 -3.44 25.81 34.28
CA ASP A 689 -4.17 26.95 34.87
C ASP A 689 -5.22 27.55 33.93
N GLU A 690 -5.12 27.31 32.62
CA GLU A 690 -6.08 27.79 31.65
C GLU A 690 -7.44 27.09 31.79
N GLU A 691 -8.51 27.86 31.99
CA GLU A 691 -9.86 27.33 32.18
C GLU A 691 -10.35 26.59 30.93
N SER A 692 -10.74 25.33 31.12
CA SER A 692 -11.27 24.49 30.07
C SER A 692 -12.65 24.98 29.62
N LYS A 693 -12.79 25.33 28.34
CA LYS A 693 -14.08 25.72 27.73
C LYS A 693 -14.96 24.52 27.36
N TYR A 694 -14.51 23.29 27.61
CA TYR A 694 -15.22 22.08 27.19
C TYR A 694 -16.39 21.78 28.15
N PRO A 695 -17.65 21.73 27.66
CA PRO A 695 -18.82 21.49 28.52
C PRO A 695 -18.75 20.19 29.32
N ALA A 696 -18.10 19.16 28.78
CA ALA A 696 -17.92 17.88 29.47
C ALA A 696 -16.97 17.98 30.68
N VAL A 697 -16.00 18.90 30.64
CA VAL A 697 -15.06 19.15 31.74
C VAL A 697 -15.73 19.98 32.83
N LEU A 698 -16.46 21.04 32.45
CA LEU A 698 -17.22 21.88 33.37
C LEU A 698 -18.25 21.07 34.16
N ALA A 699 -18.86 20.08 33.51
CA ALA A 699 -19.85 19.19 34.14
C ALA A 699 -19.26 18.25 35.22
N LEU A 700 -17.93 18.19 35.39
CA LEU A 700 -17.28 17.51 36.52
C LEU A 700 -17.54 18.21 37.86
N ALA A 701 -17.79 19.53 37.85
CA ALA A 701 -18.08 20.30 39.06
C ALA A 701 -19.52 20.10 39.56
N GLU A 702 -20.43 19.60 38.72
CA GLU A 702 -21.84 19.44 39.06
C GLU A 702 -22.13 18.17 39.90
N PRO A 703 -22.90 18.27 41.00
CA PRO A 703 -23.35 17.11 41.76
C PRO A 703 -24.44 16.32 41.00
N ARG A 704 -24.42 14.98 41.05
CA ARG A 704 -25.38 14.12 40.34
C ARG A 704 -25.94 13.00 41.23
N PRO A 705 -26.73 13.32 42.26
CA PRO A 705 -27.08 12.39 43.33
C PRO A 705 -27.80 11.12 42.84
N ILE A 706 -28.72 11.25 41.88
CA ILE A 706 -29.50 10.10 41.37
C ILE A 706 -28.62 9.13 40.57
N ALA A 707 -27.81 9.66 39.63
CA ALA A 707 -26.94 8.85 38.80
C ALA A 707 -25.81 8.19 39.63
N GLU A 708 -25.23 8.92 40.58
CA GLU A 708 -24.16 8.42 41.45
C GLU A 708 -24.61 7.20 42.26
N HIS A 709 -25.80 7.25 42.87
CA HIS A 709 -26.35 6.11 43.63
C HIS A 709 -26.66 4.90 42.72
N PHE A 710 -27.23 5.14 41.54
CA PHE A 710 -27.52 4.06 40.58
C PHE A 710 -26.24 3.33 40.14
N TRP A 711 -25.20 4.06 39.74
CA TRP A 711 -23.94 3.45 39.29
C TRP A 711 -23.15 2.81 40.41
N TYR A 712 -23.24 3.32 41.63
CA TYR A 712 -22.65 2.65 42.77
C TYR A 712 -23.35 1.32 43.07
N GLY A 713 -24.68 1.27 42.96
CA GLY A 713 -25.42 0.01 43.02
C GLY A 713 -24.96 -0.99 41.96
N LEU A 714 -24.82 -0.55 40.71
CA LEU A 714 -24.30 -1.41 39.63
C LEU A 714 -22.85 -1.84 39.87
N SER A 715 -22.01 -0.97 40.42
CA SER A 715 -20.62 -1.32 40.73
C SER A 715 -20.56 -2.38 41.84
N ARG A 716 -21.49 -2.40 42.81
CA ARG A 716 -21.59 -3.49 43.78
C ARG A 716 -22.00 -4.83 43.15
N VAL A 717 -22.85 -4.81 42.12
CA VAL A 717 -23.18 -6.03 41.36
C VAL A 717 -21.94 -6.54 40.62
N ALA A 718 -21.18 -5.63 39.99
CA ALA A 718 -19.91 -5.99 39.36
C ALA A 718 -18.90 -6.55 40.37
N GLN A 719 -18.82 -5.97 41.57
CA GLN A 719 -17.99 -6.47 42.67
C GLN A 719 -18.39 -7.89 43.09
N MET A 720 -19.69 -8.16 43.21
CA MET A 720 -20.21 -9.48 43.57
C MET A 720 -19.84 -10.53 42.52
N ILE A 721 -19.99 -10.20 41.23
CA ILE A 721 -19.57 -11.06 40.11
C ILE A 721 -18.05 -11.28 40.14
N ALA A 722 -17.27 -10.24 40.46
CA ALA A 722 -15.82 -10.34 40.56
C ALA A 722 -15.36 -11.25 41.72
N LEU A 723 -16.03 -11.19 42.87
CA LEU A 723 -15.75 -12.07 44.00
C LEU A 723 -16.14 -13.52 43.70
N ASP A 724 -17.31 -13.74 43.09
CA ASP A 724 -17.84 -15.08 42.79
C ASP A 724 -17.09 -15.75 41.63
N ARG A 725 -16.97 -15.08 40.49
CA ARG A 725 -16.46 -15.69 39.25
C ARG A 725 -14.97 -15.50 39.07
N PHE A 726 -14.44 -14.34 39.44
CA PHE A 726 -13.05 -13.99 39.25
C PHE A 726 -12.20 -14.17 40.51
N GLN A 727 -12.77 -14.66 41.61
CA GLN A 727 -12.05 -14.87 42.88
C GLN A 727 -11.22 -13.64 43.29
N LEU A 728 -11.82 -12.45 43.14
CA LEU A 728 -11.12 -11.17 43.29
C LEU A 728 -10.47 -11.03 44.68
N GLN A 729 -9.14 -10.83 44.70
CA GLN A 729 -8.36 -10.54 45.89
C GLN A 729 -7.96 -9.06 45.91
N VAL A 730 -8.27 -8.36 47.01
CA VAL A 730 -7.99 -6.93 47.18
C VAL A 730 -7.24 -6.69 48.49
N THR A 731 -6.09 -6.04 48.41
CA THR A 731 -5.25 -5.68 49.58
C THR A 731 -4.93 -4.20 49.60
N GLY A 732 -4.76 -3.61 50.79
CA GLY A 732 -4.30 -2.22 50.94
C GLY A 732 -5.37 -1.15 50.74
N LEU A 733 -6.67 -1.51 50.64
CA LEU A 733 -7.75 -0.56 50.37
C LEU A 733 -7.85 0.53 51.47
N GLU A 734 -7.43 0.22 52.69
CA GLU A 734 -7.34 1.14 53.84
C GLU A 734 -6.34 2.28 53.64
N LYS A 735 -5.42 2.16 52.68
CA LYS A 735 -4.39 3.17 52.37
C LYS A 735 -4.92 4.32 51.51
N ILE A 736 -6.13 4.20 50.96
CA ILE A 736 -6.73 5.23 50.11
C ILE A 736 -7.21 6.41 50.97
N PRO A 737 -6.88 7.67 50.61
CA PRO A 737 -7.40 8.84 51.31
C PRO A 737 -8.94 8.90 51.26
N VAL A 738 -9.57 9.15 52.41
CA VAL A 738 -11.03 9.16 52.56
C VAL A 738 -11.65 10.50 52.09
N ARG A 739 -10.85 11.59 52.08
CA ARG A 739 -11.25 12.94 51.67
C ARG A 739 -10.11 13.62 50.91
N GLY A 740 -10.46 14.60 50.09
CA GLY A 740 -9.53 15.37 49.27
C GLY A 740 -9.36 14.79 47.86
N ALA A 741 -8.68 15.55 47.00
CA ALA A 741 -8.31 15.11 45.65
C ALA A 741 -7.02 14.30 45.69
N PHE A 742 -6.95 13.27 44.85
CA PHE A 742 -5.77 12.43 44.64
C PHE A 742 -5.89 11.70 43.31
N ILE A 743 -4.79 11.11 42.84
CA ILE A 743 -4.74 10.38 41.57
C ILE A 743 -4.60 8.89 41.87
N LEU A 744 -5.52 8.06 41.39
CA LEU A 744 -5.40 6.60 41.41
C LEU A 744 -4.61 6.18 40.16
N CYS A 745 -3.40 5.63 40.35
CA CYS A 745 -2.53 5.21 39.26
C CYS A 745 -2.32 3.70 39.26
N SER A 746 -2.82 3.02 38.23
CA SER A 746 -2.71 1.55 38.09
C SER A 746 -1.94 1.16 36.84
N ASN A 747 -1.22 0.03 36.86
CA ASN A 747 -0.86 -0.65 35.61
C ASN A 747 -2.14 -1.05 34.84
N HIS A 748 -2.05 -1.17 33.52
CA HIS A 748 -3.23 -1.38 32.66
C HIS A 748 -3.11 -2.68 31.86
N GLN A 749 -4.00 -3.65 32.11
CA GLN A 749 -3.97 -4.98 31.51
C GLN A 749 -5.18 -5.29 30.61
N SER A 750 -6.38 -4.75 30.88
CA SER A 750 -7.61 -5.14 30.18
C SER A 750 -8.71 -4.08 30.19
N PHE A 751 -9.85 -4.38 29.55
CA PHE A 751 -11.07 -3.55 29.65
C PHE A 751 -11.80 -3.71 30.99
N LEU A 752 -11.49 -4.75 31.78
CA LEU A 752 -12.09 -4.97 33.09
C LEU A 752 -11.54 -4.03 34.14
N ASP A 753 -10.31 -3.54 33.97
CA ASP A 753 -9.56 -2.78 34.97
C ASP A 753 -10.36 -1.62 35.58
N PRO A 754 -10.88 -0.64 34.80
CA PRO A 754 -11.60 0.49 35.39
C PRO A 754 -12.93 0.08 36.04
N VAL A 755 -13.57 -0.98 35.55
CA VAL A 755 -14.85 -1.47 36.07
C VAL A 755 -14.65 -2.12 37.43
N ILE A 756 -13.68 -3.03 37.53
CA ILE A 756 -13.38 -3.74 38.77
C ILE A 756 -12.74 -2.80 39.78
N LEU A 757 -11.83 -1.92 39.35
CA LEU A 757 -11.26 -0.90 40.22
C LEU A 757 -12.35 0.01 40.80
N GLY A 758 -13.28 0.51 39.98
CA GLY A 758 -14.43 1.28 40.47
C GLY A 758 -15.33 0.49 41.42
N SER A 759 -15.46 -0.83 41.22
CA SER A 759 -16.30 -1.71 42.03
C SER A 759 -15.81 -1.90 43.47
N VAL A 760 -14.51 -1.70 43.73
CA VAL A 760 -13.93 -1.88 45.08
C VAL A 760 -13.85 -0.58 45.87
N LEU A 761 -14.00 0.58 45.21
CA LEU A 761 -13.87 1.88 45.87
C LEU A 761 -15.00 2.13 46.89
N PRO A 762 -14.69 2.74 48.05
CA PRO A 762 -15.71 3.21 48.99
C PRO A 762 -16.60 4.29 48.35
N TRP A 763 -17.86 4.39 48.80
CA TRP A 763 -18.84 5.37 48.31
C TRP A 763 -18.29 6.80 48.17
N GLN A 764 -17.55 7.27 49.18
CA GLN A 764 -17.02 8.63 49.24
C GLN A 764 -15.97 8.92 48.17
N VAL A 765 -15.20 7.89 47.77
CA VAL A 765 -14.19 7.96 46.71
C VAL A 765 -14.86 7.74 45.36
N PHE A 766 -15.72 6.72 45.23
CA PHE A 766 -16.43 6.39 44.00
C PHE A 766 -17.21 7.57 43.43
N ARG A 767 -18.03 8.25 44.26
CA ARG A 767 -18.83 9.40 43.83
C ARG A 767 -18.00 10.61 43.38
N ASN A 768 -16.71 10.64 43.70
CA ASN A 768 -15.78 11.70 43.34
C ASN A 768 -14.81 11.28 42.23
N THR A 769 -14.88 10.03 41.78
CA THR A 769 -13.97 9.50 40.75
C THR A 769 -14.40 9.95 39.36
N PHE A 770 -13.42 10.28 38.53
CA PHE A 770 -13.59 10.54 37.10
C PHE A 770 -12.37 10.00 36.33
N SER A 771 -12.53 9.84 35.01
CA SER A 771 -11.47 9.34 34.13
C SER A 771 -11.44 10.15 32.84
N VAL A 772 -10.30 10.14 32.15
CA VAL A 772 -10.19 10.64 30.77
C VAL A 772 -10.10 9.42 29.85
N GLY A 773 -10.97 9.34 28.83
CA GLY A 773 -11.13 8.15 28.00
C GLY A 773 -11.19 8.46 26.50
N THR A 774 -10.76 7.50 25.68
CA THR A 774 -10.60 7.65 24.23
C THR A 774 -11.93 7.86 23.49
N SER A 775 -11.87 8.63 22.41
CA SER A 775 -13.02 8.90 21.55
C SER A 775 -13.46 7.70 20.70
N GLU A 776 -12.63 6.68 20.53
CA GLU A 776 -13.01 5.47 19.79
C GLU A 776 -14.05 4.63 20.54
N ILE A 777 -13.92 4.56 21.87
CA ILE A 777 -14.80 3.78 22.73
C ILE A 777 -16.05 4.59 23.09
N PHE A 778 -15.88 5.89 23.39
CA PHE A 778 -16.93 6.73 23.94
C PHE A 778 -17.44 7.83 22.99
N GLY A 779 -17.00 7.83 21.73
CA GLY A 779 -17.29 8.89 20.76
C GLY A 779 -18.57 8.75 19.96
N SER A 780 -19.40 7.72 20.16
CA SER A 780 -20.70 7.67 19.48
C SER A 780 -21.77 6.84 20.21
N GLY A 781 -23.04 7.11 19.92
CA GLY A 781 -24.19 6.31 20.34
C GLY A 781 -24.36 6.17 21.86
N LEU A 782 -24.71 4.95 22.29
CA LEU A 782 -24.96 4.58 23.70
C LEU A 782 -23.73 4.81 24.59
N MET A 783 -22.52 4.55 24.07
CA MET A 783 -21.29 4.71 24.85
C MET A 783 -21.00 6.18 25.19
N ARG A 784 -21.38 7.13 24.34
CA ARG A 784 -21.26 8.56 24.67
C ARG A 784 -22.20 8.98 25.80
N VAL A 785 -23.40 8.37 25.85
CA VAL A 785 -24.33 8.56 26.97
C VAL A 785 -23.74 7.94 28.24
N LEU A 786 -23.21 6.72 28.14
CA LEU A 786 -22.57 6.01 29.25
C LEU A 786 -21.36 6.77 29.82
N ALA A 787 -20.53 7.37 28.96
CA ALA A 787 -19.38 8.20 29.38
C ALA A 787 -19.79 9.40 30.23
N ARG A 788 -20.87 10.10 29.83
CA ARG A 788 -21.42 11.21 30.62
C ARG A 788 -21.88 10.74 32.00
N TRP A 789 -22.43 9.53 32.07
CA TRP A 789 -23.00 8.95 33.28
C TRP A 789 -21.91 8.42 34.24
N LEU A 790 -20.82 7.87 33.70
CA LEU A 790 -19.64 7.37 34.43
C LEU A 790 -18.55 8.44 34.66
N ARG A 791 -18.82 9.72 34.35
CA ARG A 791 -17.87 10.83 34.45
C ARG A 791 -16.55 10.58 33.71
N VAL A 792 -16.66 9.99 32.52
CA VAL A 792 -15.54 9.84 31.60
C VAL A 792 -15.50 11.08 30.70
N VAL A 793 -14.43 11.85 30.81
CA VAL A 793 -14.15 12.96 29.89
C VAL A 793 -13.62 12.35 28.58
N VAL A 794 -14.40 12.47 27.51
CA VAL A 794 -14.05 11.88 26.21
C VAL A 794 -13.12 12.82 25.47
N VAL A 795 -11.83 12.57 25.59
CA VAL A 795 -10.75 13.28 24.88
C VAL A 795 -9.76 12.21 24.46
N ASP A 796 -9.31 12.26 23.20
CA ASP A 796 -8.28 11.36 22.71
C ASP A 796 -6.93 11.71 23.35
N PRO A 797 -6.38 10.89 24.27
CA PRO A 797 -5.19 11.27 25.02
C PRO A 797 -3.92 11.28 24.15
N ASP A 798 -3.88 10.47 23.09
CA ASP A 798 -2.71 10.34 22.22
C ASP A 798 -2.73 11.39 21.09
N ALA A 799 -3.91 11.79 20.62
CA ALA A 799 -4.08 12.85 19.62
C ALA A 799 -4.30 14.27 20.21
N ASN A 800 -4.80 14.39 21.45
CA ASN A 800 -5.16 15.65 22.12
C ASN A 800 -4.79 15.64 23.62
N LEU A 801 -3.50 15.43 23.89
CA LEU A 801 -2.91 15.33 25.22
C LEU A 801 -3.15 16.57 26.11
N VAL A 802 -3.05 17.79 25.56
CA VAL A 802 -3.24 19.03 26.33
C VAL A 802 -4.67 19.16 26.88
N PRO A 803 -5.74 19.01 26.08
CA PRO A 803 -7.11 18.96 26.61
C PRO A 803 -7.34 17.87 27.67
N ALA A 804 -6.71 16.69 27.52
CA ALA A 804 -6.81 15.61 28.50
C ALA A 804 -6.17 16.00 29.85
N MET A 805 -4.99 16.60 29.82
CA MET A 805 -4.27 17.08 31.00
C MET A 805 -5.02 18.23 31.70
N ARG A 806 -5.58 19.18 30.94
CA ARG A 806 -6.43 20.26 31.49
C ARG A 806 -7.69 19.72 32.19
N ALA A 807 -8.34 18.71 31.60
CA ALA A 807 -9.50 18.07 32.22
C ALA A 807 -9.13 17.38 33.54
N GLY A 808 -7.97 16.69 33.57
CA GLY A 808 -7.41 16.10 34.78
C GLY A 808 -7.17 17.15 35.88
N ALA A 809 -6.46 18.23 35.57
CA ALA A 809 -6.17 19.30 36.53
C ALA A 809 -7.43 20.01 37.03
N PHE A 810 -8.39 20.29 36.14
CA PHE A 810 -9.68 20.88 36.52
C PHE A 810 -10.42 20.01 37.54
N GLY A 811 -10.56 18.71 37.28
CA GLY A 811 -11.24 17.80 38.20
C GLY A 811 -10.55 17.72 39.57
N LEU A 812 -9.21 17.60 39.58
CA LEU A 812 -8.43 17.54 40.81
C LEU A 812 -8.57 18.81 41.66
N ARG A 813 -8.53 20.00 41.06
CA ARG A 813 -8.75 21.28 41.78
C ARG A 813 -10.15 21.41 42.37
N HIS A 814 -11.14 20.75 41.78
CA HIS A 814 -12.52 20.70 42.28
C HIS A 814 -12.75 19.54 43.26
N GLY A 815 -11.69 18.99 43.86
CA GLY A 815 -11.80 17.97 44.91
C GLY A 815 -12.18 16.58 44.39
N ARG A 816 -12.04 16.31 43.09
CA ARG A 816 -12.32 15.01 42.48
C ARG A 816 -11.10 14.08 42.52
N VAL A 817 -11.35 12.80 42.28
CA VAL A 817 -10.33 11.74 42.24
C VAL A 817 -10.13 11.32 40.79
N LEU A 818 -8.91 11.48 40.26
CA LEU A 818 -8.61 11.10 38.89
C LEU A 818 -8.13 9.64 38.85
N MET A 819 -8.82 8.79 38.11
CA MET A 819 -8.32 7.47 37.76
C MET A 819 -7.53 7.56 36.45
N LEU A 820 -6.24 7.23 36.52
CA LEU A 820 -5.29 7.36 35.44
C LEU A 820 -4.45 6.09 35.29
N TYR A 821 -4.20 5.69 34.04
CA TYR A 821 -3.29 4.61 33.71
C TYR A 821 -2.02 5.22 33.12
N PRO A 822 -0.92 5.35 33.89
CA PRO A 822 0.28 6.08 33.46
C PRO A 822 1.00 5.44 32.27
N GLU A 823 0.69 4.19 31.91
CA GLU A 823 1.19 3.53 30.70
C GLU A 823 0.63 4.13 29.41
N GLY A 824 -0.50 4.85 29.47
CA GLY A 824 -1.21 5.41 28.31
C GLY A 824 -1.95 4.37 27.47
N GLU A 825 -1.54 3.10 27.52
CA GLU A 825 -2.17 1.99 26.80
C GLU A 825 -2.30 0.73 27.69
N ARG A 826 -3.10 -0.24 27.23
CA ARG A 826 -3.18 -1.57 27.83
C ARG A 826 -1.98 -2.42 27.43
N SER A 827 -1.44 -3.14 28.40
CA SER A 827 -0.40 -4.15 28.25
C SER A 827 -0.84 -5.27 27.31
N ILE A 828 0.12 -5.76 26.53
CA ILE A 828 -0.07 -6.81 25.52
C ILE A 828 0.27 -8.19 26.08
N ASP A 829 1.12 -8.25 27.12
CA ASP A 829 1.59 -9.48 27.75
C ASP A 829 1.27 -9.55 29.26
N GLY A 830 0.52 -8.56 29.76
CA GLY A 830 0.18 -8.40 31.17
C GLY A 830 1.29 -7.75 32.02
N LYS A 831 2.47 -7.48 31.46
CA LYS A 831 3.54 -6.79 32.22
C LYS A 831 3.33 -5.28 32.23
N PRO A 832 3.63 -4.58 33.33
CA PRO A 832 3.63 -3.11 33.35
C PRO A 832 4.60 -2.54 32.33
N ARG A 833 4.14 -1.60 31.49
CA ARG A 833 4.97 -0.90 30.49
C ARG A 833 5.69 0.31 31.10
N VAL A 834 6.34 1.09 30.24
CA VAL A 834 6.98 2.37 30.61
C VAL A 834 5.88 3.37 30.99
N PHE A 835 6.05 4.05 32.11
CA PHE A 835 5.10 5.05 32.60
C PHE A 835 5.42 6.41 31.98
N LYS A 836 4.40 7.08 31.46
CA LYS A 836 4.47 8.46 30.94
C LYS A 836 4.41 9.46 32.12
N LYS A 837 4.96 10.66 31.91
CA LYS A 837 5.11 11.70 32.97
C LYS A 837 3.80 12.37 33.43
N GLY A 838 2.68 12.13 32.74
CA GLY A 838 1.42 12.87 32.96
C GLY A 838 0.91 12.84 34.41
N ALA A 839 1.02 11.70 35.10
CA ALA A 839 0.62 11.58 36.51
C ALA A 839 1.45 12.47 37.44
N ALA A 840 2.78 12.49 37.23
CA ALA A 840 3.72 13.29 38.01
C ALA A 840 3.48 14.80 37.80
N ILE A 841 3.30 15.21 36.54
CA ILE A 841 3.00 16.60 36.17
C ILE A 841 1.71 17.07 36.86
N LEU A 842 0.62 16.29 36.76
CA LEU A 842 -0.66 16.63 37.40
C LEU A 842 -0.51 16.70 38.93
N SER A 843 0.15 15.73 39.53
CA SER A 843 0.36 15.67 40.99
C SER A 843 1.09 16.90 41.51
N ILE A 844 2.21 17.29 40.90
CA ILE A 844 3.02 18.44 41.32
C ILE A 844 2.25 19.77 41.17
N HIS A 845 1.60 19.99 40.03
CA HIS A 845 0.92 21.26 39.75
C HIS A 845 -0.45 21.40 40.42
N THR A 846 -1.07 20.31 40.84
CA THR A 846 -2.33 20.35 41.62
C THR A 846 -2.12 20.08 43.11
N ARG A 847 -0.89 19.75 43.53
CA ARG A 847 -0.49 19.41 44.91
C ARG A 847 -1.32 18.29 45.53
N VAL A 848 -1.64 17.29 44.71
CA VAL A 848 -2.42 16.11 45.13
C VAL A 848 -1.53 14.88 45.16
N PRO A 849 -1.71 13.94 46.11
CA PRO A 849 -0.94 12.71 46.15
C PRO A 849 -1.36 11.72 45.05
N ILE A 850 -0.44 10.82 44.69
CA ILE A 850 -0.67 9.68 43.80
C ILE A 850 -0.78 8.42 44.64
N VAL A 851 -1.87 7.67 44.49
CA VAL A 851 -2.04 6.34 45.11
C VAL A 851 -1.65 5.28 44.06
N PRO A 852 -0.53 4.57 44.25
CA PRO A 852 -0.09 3.51 43.34
C PRO A 852 -0.96 2.24 43.52
N ILE A 853 -1.29 1.60 42.42
CA ILE A 853 -2.13 0.40 42.36
C ILE A 853 -1.46 -0.62 41.44
N ALA A 854 -1.40 -1.87 41.88
CA ALA A 854 -0.98 -2.98 41.06
C ALA A 854 -2.13 -3.95 40.83
N ILE A 855 -2.32 -4.38 39.59
CA ILE A 855 -3.29 -5.39 39.17
C ILE A 855 -2.62 -6.55 38.43
N ASP A 856 -3.12 -7.76 38.62
CA ASP A 856 -2.66 -8.98 37.95
C ASP A 856 -3.83 -9.95 37.66
N GLY A 857 -3.71 -10.77 36.60
CA GLY A 857 -4.76 -11.69 36.14
C GLY A 857 -5.76 -11.09 35.15
N PHE A 858 -5.78 -9.76 35.00
CA PHE A 858 -6.73 -9.05 34.15
C PHE A 858 -6.45 -9.28 32.66
N HIS A 859 -5.16 -9.37 32.30
CA HIS A 859 -4.74 -9.65 30.93
C HIS A 859 -5.21 -11.03 30.48
N GLU A 860 -5.05 -12.05 31.32
CA GLU A 860 -5.47 -13.42 31.05
C GLU A 860 -6.99 -13.55 30.89
N ALA A 861 -7.76 -12.78 31.67
CA ALA A 861 -9.22 -12.72 31.55
C ALA A 861 -9.68 -12.15 30.20
N TRP A 862 -9.09 -11.03 29.79
CA TRP A 862 -9.50 -10.32 28.58
C TRP A 862 -8.34 -9.59 27.89
N PRO A 863 -7.53 -10.32 27.10
CA PRO A 863 -6.38 -9.76 26.38
C PRO A 863 -6.80 -8.71 25.34
N ARG A 864 -5.92 -7.73 25.09
CA ARG A 864 -6.10 -6.71 24.05
C ARG A 864 -6.28 -7.39 22.68
N GLY A 865 -7.28 -6.96 21.91
CA GLY A 865 -7.55 -7.47 20.56
C GLY A 865 -8.26 -8.83 20.49
N LYS A 866 -8.52 -9.50 21.62
CA LYS A 866 -9.26 -10.76 21.69
C LYS A 866 -10.63 -10.58 22.34
N ARG A 867 -11.52 -11.55 22.12
CA ARG A 867 -12.78 -11.66 22.90
C ARG A 867 -12.44 -12.12 24.33
N PHE A 868 -13.36 -11.91 25.27
CA PHE A 868 -13.25 -12.42 26.63
C PHE A 868 -12.85 -13.91 26.64
N GLN A 869 -11.79 -14.26 27.37
CA GLN A 869 -11.18 -15.60 27.32
C GLN A 869 -11.67 -16.52 28.45
N GLY A 870 -12.18 -15.95 29.55
CA GLY A 870 -12.73 -16.73 30.65
C GLY A 870 -12.54 -16.05 32.00
N PHE A 871 -13.01 -16.71 33.05
CA PHE A 871 -12.86 -16.25 34.42
C PHE A 871 -11.57 -16.80 35.02
N VAL A 872 -10.69 -15.90 35.47
CA VAL A 872 -9.41 -16.22 36.10
C VAL A 872 -9.28 -15.42 37.42
N PRO A 873 -8.47 -15.86 38.39
CA PRO A 873 -8.23 -15.12 39.62
C PRO A 873 -7.71 -13.70 39.33
N LEU A 874 -8.41 -12.68 39.81
CA LEU A 874 -8.01 -11.28 39.71
C LEU A 874 -7.41 -10.79 41.03
N LYS A 875 -6.25 -10.14 40.97
CA LYS A 875 -5.56 -9.60 42.14
C LYS A 875 -5.37 -8.09 42.02
N MET A 876 -5.57 -7.37 43.11
CA MET A 876 -5.42 -5.91 43.18
C MET A 876 -4.81 -5.49 44.51
N SER A 877 -3.73 -4.70 44.46
CA SER A 877 -3.10 -4.13 45.66
C SER A 877 -3.02 -2.62 45.55
N PHE A 878 -3.35 -1.92 46.63
CA PHE A 878 -3.17 -0.48 46.79
C PHE A 878 -1.93 -0.20 47.66
N GLY A 879 -1.11 0.77 47.25
CA GLY A 879 0.09 1.19 47.96
C GLY A 879 -0.10 2.49 48.74
N ASP A 880 0.96 2.91 49.44
CA ASP A 880 0.94 4.14 50.23
C ASP A 880 0.95 5.39 49.31
N PRO A 881 0.20 6.45 49.64
CA PRO A 881 0.17 7.66 48.81
C PRO A 881 1.54 8.32 48.68
N ILE A 882 1.96 8.58 47.44
CA ILE A 882 3.18 9.31 47.10
C ILE A 882 2.83 10.80 46.99
N TYR A 883 3.46 11.63 47.82
CA TYR A 883 3.20 13.06 47.85
C TYR A 883 4.16 13.81 46.90
N PRO A 884 3.66 14.78 46.12
CA PRO A 884 4.51 15.54 45.23
C PRO A 884 5.45 16.47 46.02
N PRO A 885 6.64 16.78 45.49
CA PRO A 885 7.48 17.86 45.98
C PRO A 885 6.80 19.23 45.82
N ALA A 886 7.37 20.27 46.42
CA ALA A 886 6.87 21.62 46.27
C ALA A 886 6.84 22.03 44.79
N GLU A 887 5.79 22.72 44.37
CA GLU A 887 5.61 23.18 42.97
C GLU A 887 6.77 24.09 42.49
N THR A 888 7.48 24.76 43.41
CA THR A 888 8.68 25.55 43.13
C THR A 888 9.87 24.70 42.66
N GLU A 889 9.84 23.38 42.91
CA GLU A 889 10.85 22.41 42.50
C GLU A 889 10.46 21.68 41.20
N ALA A 890 9.38 22.13 40.52
CA ALA A 890 8.92 21.55 39.27
C ALA A 890 9.98 21.72 38.16
N SER A 891 10.51 20.60 37.71
CA SER A 891 11.51 20.50 36.63
C SER A 891 11.37 19.16 35.93
N GLU A 892 11.94 19.03 34.71
CA GLU A 892 11.96 17.74 34.00
C GLU A 892 12.57 16.61 34.83
N ALA A 893 13.69 16.86 35.50
CA ALA A 893 14.32 15.89 36.38
C ALA A 893 13.41 15.48 37.56
N THR A 894 12.57 16.40 38.04
CA THR A 894 11.60 16.14 39.11
C THR A 894 10.42 15.29 38.60
N TYR A 895 9.94 15.54 37.38
CA TYR A 895 8.89 14.72 36.75
C TYR A 895 9.37 13.29 36.52
N ASP A 896 10.59 13.13 36.01
CA ASP A 896 11.20 11.81 35.77
C ASP A 896 11.40 11.04 37.07
N ARG A 897 11.88 11.71 38.12
CA ARG A 897 12.08 11.09 39.44
C ARG A 897 10.76 10.55 40.00
N LEU A 898 9.71 11.37 40.02
CA LEU A 898 8.41 10.96 40.56
C LEU A 898 7.73 9.88 39.70
N THR A 899 7.90 9.94 38.37
CA THR A 899 7.40 8.91 37.44
C THR A 899 8.12 7.57 37.66
N ASN A 900 9.44 7.60 37.86
CA ASN A 900 10.22 6.40 38.15
C ASN A 900 9.89 5.81 39.51
N GLU A 901 9.73 6.64 40.55
CA GLU A 901 9.30 6.21 41.89
C GLU A 901 7.92 5.53 41.83
N LEU A 902 6.95 6.15 41.14
CA LEU A 902 5.62 5.57 40.92
C LEU A 902 5.73 4.20 40.20
N ARG A 903 6.53 4.13 39.14
CA ARG A 903 6.73 2.90 38.37
C ARG A 903 7.35 1.80 39.22
N GLU A 904 8.40 2.09 39.96
CA GLU A 904 9.06 1.12 40.84
C GLU A 904 8.11 0.60 41.91
N CYS A 905 7.30 1.46 42.50
CA CYS A 905 6.28 1.06 43.47
C CYS A 905 5.27 0.09 42.86
N VAL A 906 4.67 0.44 41.72
CA VAL A 906 3.68 -0.42 41.03
C VAL A 906 4.30 -1.73 40.56
N VAL A 907 5.49 -1.71 39.97
CA VAL A 907 6.19 -2.93 39.49
C VAL A 907 6.54 -3.86 40.65
N ASN A 908 7.01 -3.33 41.78
CA ASN A 908 7.33 -4.14 42.95
C ASN A 908 6.08 -4.76 43.57
N MET A 909 4.97 -4.02 43.65
CA MET A 909 3.69 -4.55 44.09
C MET A 909 3.16 -5.63 43.14
N TRP A 910 3.23 -5.39 41.83
CA TRP A 910 2.81 -6.34 40.81
C TRP A 910 3.62 -7.65 40.86
N LYS A 911 4.95 -7.57 41.04
CA LYS A 911 5.79 -8.76 41.24
C LYS A 911 5.40 -9.55 42.48
N LYS A 912 5.03 -8.89 43.58
CA LYS A 912 4.54 -9.58 44.79
C LYS A 912 3.24 -10.32 44.53
N LEU A 913 2.28 -9.69 43.84
CA LEU A 913 1.01 -10.33 43.46
C LEU A 913 1.23 -11.62 42.65
N ARG A 914 2.26 -11.66 41.79
CA ARG A 914 2.66 -12.86 41.04
C ARG A 914 3.42 -13.89 41.87
N ASN A 915 4.38 -13.46 42.70
CA ASN A 915 5.25 -14.37 43.47
C ASN A 915 4.54 -15.07 44.64
N GLU A 916 3.44 -14.53 45.16
CA GLU A 916 2.57 -15.22 46.13
C GLU A 916 1.92 -16.51 45.56
N THR A 917 2.11 -16.80 44.27
CA THR A 917 1.57 -17.98 43.57
C THR A 917 2.54 -19.17 43.55
N GLU A 918 3.84 -19.01 43.85
CA GLU A 918 4.80 -20.13 43.84
C GLU A 918 4.75 -21.07 45.06
N PRO A 919 4.41 -20.66 46.30
CA PRO A 919 4.45 -21.60 47.43
C PRO A 919 3.26 -22.56 47.51
N GLN A 920 2.14 -22.31 46.80
CA GLN A 920 0.91 -23.10 46.96
C GLN A 920 0.74 -24.23 45.93
N LEU A 921 1.58 -24.29 44.89
CA LEU A 921 1.57 -25.41 43.92
C LEU A 921 2.44 -26.61 44.35
N MET A 922 3.31 -26.46 45.36
CA MET A 922 4.07 -27.60 45.93
C MET A 922 3.38 -28.29 47.12
N ALA A 923 2.40 -27.66 47.78
CA ALA A 923 1.75 -28.23 48.97
C ALA A 923 0.48 -29.08 48.66
N ALA A 924 0.10 -29.23 47.38
CA ALA A 924 -0.99 -30.10 46.94
C ALA A 924 -0.49 -31.38 46.24
N ALA A 925 0.81 -31.68 46.34
CA ALA A 925 1.45 -32.85 45.76
C ALA A 925 2.17 -33.74 46.78
N ASP A 926 1.86 -33.59 48.08
CA ASP A 926 2.25 -34.54 49.15
C ASP A 926 1.00 -35.12 49.84
#